data_AF-A0A6A5CFQ1-F1
#
_entry.id   AF-A0A6A5CFQ1-F1
#
_cell.length_a   1.000
_cell.length_b   1.000
_cell.length_c   1.000
_cell.angle_alpha   90.00
_cell.angle_beta   90.00
_cell.angle_gamma   90.00
#
_symmetry.space_group_name_H-M   'P 1'
#
loop_
_entity.id
_entity.type
_entity.pdbx_description
1 polymer ?
#
loop_
_entity_poly.entity_id
_entity_poly.type
_entity_poly.pdbx_seq_one_letter_code
_entity_poly.pdbx_strand_id
1 'polypeptide(L)'
;MSQPPHADSFMHYFPIQSLLLPELQQHVLNFLDPKSLLSVLVCDQHFYFQVTRNEAFKAFRLMTMIQMGPAMFPRGVIKLRTDMPTDTSLMRVAIQFFLNKSKWINQVEYNIWRAQAFAFEDDANSSETLKKQVDACLCELMQQVKIFDVKEVALTDEELKTIRYAFLRNEFMNWKKAIQTFKSVVTTSQKGYEKESFNREKHQILESLDQCATFPHGLKEMDTIIPNLRYAQDNSSDDYTRMRQFMWRDRKAHYDLNEILNVACEHEKMIYFLLRLGLLPYSNIPSLYQNNRHVILFAIRYYVEDGPFVRSKHWIPRQDKKLFEGTVKLVPELAGDKEIIKAALLSKKESLIHSVYQTSCYGKIENSPLGEEDYRFLGNVIKQYPKLLNMLVKYNKETAQKYTWTEEDLMKILNYCPNAYSELTPENPENSNKNWRSFKYYSKLALHAVTLMGENLSSVVLGETYTNSGELEQVRNLCVTAVKHLNHPFNVSKLFFSKIPGALTKDRDFLKKVIPQCPRIGYFIDDLFLEKDWDLIMFLAPFVSVVDILFILSYSSTTRGLAWGVINDKRIHKTPDFLYNNREFALATLKSFPLQYNRFSSQIQEDPEVFNIILESGCDISTLPVFYKKVKGNKLLAEKALRFGANIFLFDECIYNDRELFKIAITHDPRLIGMSDVFKGDKEMVIYAMEQSKNFKSLSPNFLNFSFLDQKLLQDREVVEKVIMETETFLDIQHLPKEYLSDKILMKATILKNGQAYPLLPDELKNDLEIAEAAIRSSSKNYNLLPKQLRDRREFFLLAVSRGLIYVEKPFHMAPQSDDYVKWEIFSDSSSEIVVRLV
;
A
#
# COMPACT_ATOMS: atom_id res chain seq x y z
N MET A 1 -3.30 -37.33 20.32
CA MET A 1 -3.58 -37.18 18.88
C MET A 1 -5.09 -36.99 18.76
N SER A 2 -5.59 -35.76 18.85
CA SER A 2 -5.87 -34.94 17.67
C SER A 2 -5.75 -33.44 17.98
N GLN A 3 -5.39 -32.69 16.95
CA GLN A 3 -4.95 -31.31 16.93
C GLN A 3 -6.04 -30.27 17.32
N PRO A 4 -5.67 -29.07 17.80
CA PRO A 4 -6.58 -28.14 18.48
C PRO A 4 -7.35 -27.21 17.52
N PRO A 5 -8.53 -26.67 17.88
CA PRO A 5 -9.10 -25.49 17.22
C PRO A 5 -8.77 -24.22 18.02
N HIS A 6 -7.74 -23.51 17.58
CA HIS A 6 -7.36 -22.18 18.09
C HIS A 6 -8.09 -21.03 17.39
N ALA A 7 -8.33 -19.97 18.18
CA ALA A 7 -8.21 -18.54 17.84
C ALA A 7 -9.24 -17.89 16.89
N ASP A 8 -10.15 -17.08 17.43
CA ASP A 8 -11.04 -16.21 16.63
C ASP A 8 -11.43 -14.87 17.28
N SER A 9 -10.50 -14.16 17.93
CA SER A 9 -10.67 -12.70 18.02
C SER A 9 -9.38 -11.97 18.37
N PHE A 10 -8.60 -11.68 17.34
CA PHE A 10 -7.75 -10.50 17.33
C PHE A 10 -8.57 -9.33 16.78
N MET A 11 -8.85 -8.34 17.62
CA MET A 11 -9.25 -7.00 17.18
C MET A 11 -8.03 -6.35 16.52
N HIS A 12 -8.05 -6.23 15.20
CA HIS A 12 -7.05 -5.50 14.44
C HIS A 12 -7.50 -4.05 14.23
N TYR A 13 -6.71 -3.10 14.76
CA TYR A 13 -6.79 -1.69 14.36
C TYR A 13 -6.48 -1.57 12.87
N PHE A 14 -7.35 -0.91 12.09
CA PHE A 14 -7.11 -0.63 10.67
C PHE A 14 -7.17 0.88 10.37
N PRO A 15 -6.23 1.41 9.58
CA PRO A 15 -6.25 2.80 9.14
C PRO A 15 -7.27 2.98 7.99
N ILE A 16 -8.42 3.58 8.29
CA ILE A 16 -9.55 3.77 7.36
C ILE A 16 -9.24 4.76 6.21
N GLN A 17 -8.18 5.56 6.32
CA GLN A 17 -8.01 6.74 5.46
C GLN A 17 -7.38 6.50 4.08
N SER A 18 -6.68 5.37 3.81
CA SER A 18 -5.86 5.26 2.60
C SER A 18 -6.33 4.24 1.54
N LEU A 19 -7.42 3.49 1.78
CA LEU A 19 -7.71 2.30 0.97
C LEU A 19 -9.12 2.18 0.37
N LEU A 20 -10.08 3.07 0.68
CA LEU A 20 -11.45 2.99 0.18
C LEU A 20 -11.70 3.95 -0.99
N LEU A 21 -12.49 3.51 -1.98
CA LEU A 21 -13.01 4.38 -3.05
C LEU A 21 -13.87 5.50 -2.44
N PRO A 22 -13.87 6.73 -2.98
CA PRO A 22 -14.65 7.86 -2.43
C PRO A 22 -16.14 7.56 -2.27
N GLU A 23 -16.75 6.77 -3.16
CA GLU A 23 -18.16 6.38 -3.04
C GLU A 23 -18.42 5.50 -1.80
N LEU A 24 -17.45 4.64 -1.46
CA LEU A 24 -17.46 3.78 -0.27
C LEU A 24 -17.13 4.57 1.00
N GLN A 25 -16.26 5.59 0.91
CA GLN A 25 -16.01 6.50 2.03
C GLN A 25 -17.28 7.24 2.42
N GLN A 26 -18.10 7.71 1.48
CA GLN A 26 -19.36 8.39 1.80
C GLN A 26 -20.34 7.45 2.54
N HIS A 27 -20.44 6.18 2.12
CA HIS A 27 -21.30 5.18 2.77
C HIS A 27 -20.76 4.71 4.12
N VAL A 28 -19.44 4.58 4.26
CA VAL A 28 -18.75 4.22 5.53
C VAL A 28 -18.73 5.40 6.50
N LEU A 29 -18.60 6.64 6.03
CA LEU A 29 -18.68 7.85 6.86
C LEU A 29 -20.11 8.08 7.38
N ASN A 30 -21.13 7.78 6.57
CA ASN A 30 -22.52 7.76 7.04
C ASN A 30 -22.78 6.66 8.08
N PHE A 31 -21.99 5.58 8.09
CA PHE A 31 -22.04 4.51 9.09
C PHE A 31 -21.26 4.85 10.39
N LEU A 32 -20.29 5.78 10.30
CA LEU A 32 -19.37 6.15 11.39
C LEU A 32 -19.65 7.55 11.95
N ASP A 33 -20.87 8.06 11.85
CA ASP A 33 -21.17 9.36 12.46
C ASP A 33 -20.85 9.29 13.98
N PRO A 34 -20.39 10.39 14.61
CA PRO A 34 -19.94 10.35 16.00
C PRO A 34 -21.00 9.84 16.96
N LYS A 35 -22.28 10.01 16.63
CA LYS A 35 -23.43 9.48 17.37
C LYS A 35 -23.51 7.95 17.30
N SER A 36 -23.31 7.38 16.11
CA SER A 36 -23.27 5.94 15.82
C SER A 36 -22.05 5.30 16.47
N LEU A 37 -20.90 5.99 16.45
CA LEU A 37 -19.67 5.60 17.14
C LEU A 37 -19.84 5.63 18.67
N LEU A 38 -20.55 6.63 19.20
CA LEU A 38 -20.90 6.71 20.63
C LEU A 38 -21.87 5.59 21.02
N SER A 39 -22.87 5.28 20.19
CA SER A 39 -23.78 4.15 20.44
C SER A 39 -23.09 2.78 20.32
N VAL A 40 -22.04 2.67 19.49
CA VAL A 40 -21.14 1.50 19.41
C VAL A 40 -20.35 1.31 20.70
N LEU A 41 -20.00 2.40 21.40
CA LEU A 41 -19.23 2.37 22.64
C LEU A 41 -20.08 2.11 23.90
N VAL A 42 -21.41 2.15 23.82
CA VAL A 42 -22.31 2.13 24.99
C VAL A 42 -23.17 0.84 25.13
N CYS A 43 -23.02 -0.16 24.25
CA CYS A 43 -23.65 -1.51 24.26
C CYS A 43 -25.17 -1.61 23.95
N ASP A 44 -25.52 -2.46 22.97
CA ASP A 44 -26.68 -3.38 23.02
C ASP A 44 -26.54 -4.48 21.94
N GLN A 45 -26.89 -5.73 22.24
CA GLN A 45 -26.92 -6.85 21.28
C GLN A 45 -28.00 -6.69 20.20
N HIS A 46 -28.99 -5.81 20.42
CA HIS A 46 -29.91 -5.36 19.36
C HIS A 46 -29.15 -4.66 18.22
N PHE A 47 -28.09 -3.91 18.54
CA PHE A 47 -27.26 -3.25 17.55
C PHE A 47 -26.37 -4.26 16.81
N TYR A 48 -25.84 -5.30 17.47
CA TYR A 48 -25.10 -6.36 16.77
C TYR A 48 -25.98 -7.11 15.76
N PHE A 49 -27.23 -7.43 16.12
CA PHE A 49 -28.20 -8.03 15.18
C PHE A 49 -28.65 -7.07 14.08
N GLN A 50 -28.80 -5.77 14.38
CA GLN A 50 -29.03 -4.74 13.36
C GLN A 50 -27.82 -4.54 12.45
N VAL A 51 -26.60 -4.66 12.97
CA VAL A 51 -25.33 -4.55 12.24
C VAL A 51 -25.09 -5.79 11.38
N THR A 52 -25.32 -7.02 11.86
CA THR A 52 -25.21 -8.22 11.01
C THR A 52 -26.30 -8.29 9.93
N ARG A 53 -27.47 -7.69 10.19
CA ARG A 53 -28.51 -7.49 9.17
C ARG A 53 -28.28 -6.26 8.30
N ASN A 54 -27.37 -5.36 8.68
CA ASN A 54 -27.05 -4.17 7.92
C ASN A 54 -26.30 -4.55 6.65
N GLU A 55 -26.87 -4.14 5.52
CA GLU A 55 -26.36 -4.39 4.19
C GLU A 55 -24.91 -3.93 3.99
N ALA A 56 -24.50 -2.82 4.61
CA ALA A 56 -23.12 -2.31 4.57
C ALA A 56 -22.13 -3.18 5.32
N PHE A 57 -22.55 -3.76 6.44
CA PHE A 57 -21.70 -4.66 7.21
C PHE A 57 -21.56 -6.02 6.54
N LYS A 58 -22.64 -6.55 5.95
CA LYS A 58 -22.58 -7.75 5.10
C LYS A 58 -21.65 -7.53 3.91
N ALA A 59 -21.70 -6.36 3.29
CA ALA A 59 -20.84 -6.03 2.15
C ALA A 59 -19.37 -5.87 2.58
N PHE A 60 -19.14 -5.31 3.77
CA PHE A 60 -17.81 -5.23 4.37
C PHE A 60 -17.23 -6.61 4.67
N ARG A 61 -18.00 -7.51 5.28
CA ARG A 61 -17.59 -8.90 5.52
C ARG A 61 -17.26 -9.63 4.23
N LEU A 62 -18.05 -9.41 3.17
CA LEU A 62 -17.78 -9.92 1.83
C LEU A 62 -16.43 -9.41 1.30
N MET A 63 -16.18 -8.09 1.35
CA MET A 63 -14.89 -7.52 0.91
C MET A 63 -13.69 -8.06 1.70
N THR A 64 -13.82 -8.20 3.02
CA THR A 64 -12.75 -8.71 3.88
C THR A 64 -12.46 -10.18 3.65
N MET A 65 -13.51 -11.02 3.54
CA MET A 65 -13.40 -12.43 3.18
C MET A 65 -12.66 -12.58 1.85
N ILE A 66 -13.04 -11.75 0.88
CA ILE A 66 -12.45 -11.75 -0.45
C ILE A 66 -10.97 -11.28 -0.43
N GLN A 67 -10.61 -10.28 0.38
CA GLN A 67 -9.25 -9.70 0.43
C GLN A 67 -8.24 -10.56 1.20
N MET A 68 -8.64 -11.21 2.29
CA MET A 68 -7.72 -11.91 3.20
C MET A 68 -7.71 -13.43 3.03
N GLY A 69 -8.68 -13.98 2.29
CA GLY A 69 -8.89 -15.42 2.13
C GLY A 69 -9.37 -16.10 3.42
N PRO A 70 -10.07 -17.26 3.32
CA PRO A 70 -10.63 -17.95 4.48
C PRO A 70 -9.59 -18.42 5.52
N ALA A 71 -8.32 -18.60 5.13
CA ALA A 71 -7.26 -19.05 6.03
C ALA A 71 -6.89 -18.05 7.14
N MET A 72 -7.17 -16.76 6.95
CA MET A 72 -7.02 -15.73 8.01
C MET A 72 -8.33 -15.41 8.74
N PHE A 73 -9.44 -16.05 8.38
CA PHE A 73 -10.76 -15.83 8.99
C PHE A 73 -11.51 -17.15 9.26
N PRO A 74 -11.15 -17.89 10.33
CA PRO A 74 -11.85 -19.12 10.67
C PRO A 74 -13.31 -18.91 11.14
N ARG A 75 -13.67 -17.78 11.76
CA ARG A 75 -15.06 -17.49 12.24
C ARG A 75 -15.71 -16.21 11.72
N GLY A 76 -15.40 -15.83 10.48
CA GLY A 76 -16.12 -14.77 9.75
C GLY A 76 -16.75 -15.24 8.44
N VAL A 77 -16.73 -16.53 8.16
CA VAL A 77 -17.17 -17.12 6.89
C VAL A 77 -18.65 -16.82 6.66
N ILE A 78 -18.97 -16.22 5.51
CA ILE A 78 -20.35 -16.15 5.02
C ILE A 78 -20.75 -17.60 4.72
N LYS A 79 -21.57 -18.21 5.58
CA LYS A 79 -21.94 -19.64 5.47
C LYS A 79 -23.30 -19.83 4.81
N LEU A 80 -24.21 -18.88 5.00
CA LEU A 80 -25.57 -18.91 4.45
C LEU A 80 -25.74 -17.80 3.42
N ARG A 81 -26.57 -18.02 2.40
CA ARG A 81 -26.89 -16.98 1.39
C ARG A 81 -27.51 -15.72 2.01
N THR A 82 -28.15 -15.83 3.17
CA THR A 82 -28.76 -14.74 3.95
C THR A 82 -27.75 -13.78 4.60
N ASP A 83 -26.50 -14.21 4.74
CA ASP A 83 -25.40 -13.39 5.26
C ASP A 83 -24.77 -12.50 4.17
N MET A 84 -25.16 -12.70 2.91
CA MET A 84 -24.79 -11.82 1.80
C MET A 84 -25.65 -10.55 1.82
N PRO A 85 -25.13 -9.42 1.32
CA PRO A 85 -25.96 -8.25 1.12
C PRO A 85 -27.12 -8.58 0.17
N THR A 86 -28.33 -8.22 0.56
CA THR A 86 -29.53 -8.19 -0.27
C THR A 86 -29.58 -6.97 -1.20
N ASP A 87 -28.85 -5.89 -0.89
CA ASP A 87 -28.70 -4.72 -1.77
C ASP A 87 -27.68 -4.99 -2.90
N THR A 88 -28.20 -5.16 -4.11
CA THR A 88 -27.45 -5.42 -5.33
C THR A 88 -26.40 -4.34 -5.64
N SER A 89 -26.66 -3.08 -5.28
CA SER A 89 -25.74 -1.95 -5.52
C SER A 89 -24.53 -2.06 -4.60
N LEU A 90 -24.76 -2.40 -3.33
CA LEU A 90 -23.68 -2.61 -2.35
C LEU A 90 -22.84 -3.84 -2.67
N MET A 91 -23.48 -4.94 -3.10
CA MET A 91 -22.75 -6.11 -3.59
C MET A 91 -21.82 -5.76 -4.75
N ARG A 92 -22.31 -5.01 -5.73
CA ARG A 92 -21.48 -4.56 -6.87
C ARG A 92 -20.30 -3.72 -6.44
N VAL A 93 -20.50 -2.79 -5.52
CA VAL A 93 -19.44 -1.94 -4.98
C VAL A 93 -18.37 -2.77 -4.26
N ALA A 94 -18.79 -3.75 -3.46
CA ALA A 94 -17.89 -4.69 -2.78
C ALA A 94 -17.07 -5.54 -3.77
N ILE A 95 -17.72 -6.03 -4.82
CA ILE A 95 -17.08 -6.80 -5.90
C ILE A 95 -16.10 -5.93 -6.69
N GLN A 96 -16.50 -4.72 -7.09
CA GLN A 96 -15.65 -3.77 -7.81
C GLN A 96 -14.41 -3.36 -7.00
N PHE A 97 -14.56 -3.18 -5.69
CA PHE A 97 -13.44 -2.93 -4.78
C PHE A 97 -12.39 -4.03 -4.85
N PHE A 98 -12.79 -5.30 -4.84
CA PHE A 98 -11.88 -6.43 -4.98
C PHE A 98 -11.20 -6.48 -6.35
N LEU A 99 -11.99 -6.33 -7.41
CA LEU A 99 -11.51 -6.39 -8.79
C LEU A 99 -10.46 -5.31 -9.10
N ASN A 100 -10.58 -4.16 -8.44
CA ASN A 100 -9.59 -3.08 -8.53
C ASN A 100 -8.27 -3.42 -7.83
N LYS A 101 -8.26 -4.28 -6.81
CA LYS A 101 -7.05 -4.68 -6.07
C LYS A 101 -6.35 -5.91 -6.61
N SER A 102 -7.09 -6.85 -7.21
CA SER A 102 -6.58 -8.18 -7.54
C SER A 102 -6.75 -8.50 -9.02
N LYS A 103 -5.76 -8.15 -9.86
CA LYS A 103 -5.77 -8.51 -11.29
C LYS A 103 -5.44 -10.00 -11.56
N TRP A 104 -4.82 -10.68 -10.60
CA TRP A 104 -4.41 -12.10 -10.68
C TRP A 104 -4.52 -12.71 -9.29
N ILE A 105 -5.31 -13.78 -9.11
CA ILE A 105 -5.27 -14.61 -7.91
C ILE A 105 -4.18 -15.66 -8.13
N ASN A 106 -3.20 -15.77 -7.23
CA ASN A 106 -2.14 -16.77 -7.39
C ASN A 106 -2.64 -18.19 -7.00
N GLN A 107 -1.91 -19.23 -7.40
CA GLN A 107 -2.26 -20.64 -7.17
C GLN A 107 -2.58 -21.00 -5.70
N VAL A 108 -1.94 -20.34 -4.75
CA VAL A 108 -2.05 -20.60 -3.31
C VAL A 108 -3.32 -19.95 -2.76
N GLU A 109 -3.58 -18.70 -3.12
CA GLU A 109 -4.85 -18.02 -2.84
C GLU A 109 -6.02 -18.79 -3.49
N TYR A 110 -5.81 -19.29 -4.72
CA TYR A 110 -6.77 -20.13 -5.42
C TYR A 110 -7.05 -21.45 -4.70
N ASN A 111 -6.03 -22.18 -4.23
CA ASN A 111 -6.24 -23.44 -3.49
C ASN A 111 -6.97 -23.23 -2.15
N ILE A 112 -6.78 -22.07 -1.52
CA ILE A 112 -7.51 -21.65 -0.31
C ILE A 112 -8.99 -21.33 -0.66
N TRP A 113 -9.25 -20.72 -1.82
CA TRP A 113 -10.60 -20.49 -2.34
C TRP A 113 -11.31 -21.78 -2.80
N ARG A 114 -10.57 -22.71 -3.42
CA ARG A 114 -11.02 -24.00 -3.95
C ARG A 114 -11.62 -24.91 -2.89
N ALA A 115 -11.22 -24.73 -1.63
CA ALA A 115 -11.68 -25.57 -0.54
C ALA A 115 -13.04 -25.11 0.05
N GLN A 116 -13.33 -23.81 0.12
CA GLN A 116 -14.35 -23.31 1.08
C GLN A 116 -15.13 -22.03 0.71
N ALA A 117 -14.81 -21.29 -0.36
CA ALA A 117 -15.32 -19.92 -0.53
C ALA A 117 -16.77 -19.76 -1.06
N PHE A 118 -17.40 -20.82 -1.57
CA PHE A 118 -18.76 -20.73 -2.14
C PHE A 118 -19.70 -21.86 -1.74
N ALA A 119 -19.43 -22.51 -0.61
CA ALA A 119 -20.35 -23.51 -0.05
C ALA A 119 -21.42 -22.76 0.76
N PHE A 120 -22.24 -21.96 0.08
CA PHE A 120 -23.43 -21.41 0.72
C PHE A 120 -24.46 -22.54 0.80
N GLU A 121 -24.78 -22.97 2.00
CA GLU A 121 -25.91 -23.89 2.19
C GLU A 121 -27.20 -23.14 1.81
N ASP A 122 -28.06 -23.80 1.04
CA ASP A 122 -29.38 -23.28 0.71
C ASP A 122 -30.21 -23.28 2.00
N ASP A 123 -30.43 -22.10 2.57
CA ASP A 123 -31.29 -21.96 3.74
C ASP A 123 -32.75 -22.14 3.32
N ALA A 124 -33.54 -22.90 4.09
CA ALA A 124 -34.95 -23.17 3.82
C ALA A 124 -35.81 -21.89 3.77
N ASN A 125 -35.30 -20.78 4.33
CA ASN A 125 -35.93 -19.46 4.38
C ASN A 125 -35.39 -18.46 3.33
N SER A 126 -34.51 -18.86 2.43
CA SER A 126 -33.97 -17.96 1.40
C SER A 126 -34.99 -17.69 0.28
N SER A 127 -35.35 -16.42 0.05
CA SER A 127 -36.30 -16.06 -1.00
C SER A 127 -35.70 -16.32 -2.40
N GLU A 128 -36.54 -16.74 -3.35
CA GLU A 128 -36.18 -16.91 -4.76
C GLU A 128 -35.47 -15.65 -5.33
N THR A 129 -35.89 -14.48 -4.85
CA THR A 129 -35.35 -13.17 -5.22
C THR A 129 -33.91 -12.99 -4.73
N LEU A 130 -33.63 -13.36 -3.47
CA LEU A 130 -32.28 -13.33 -2.90
C LEU A 130 -31.35 -14.30 -3.62
N LYS A 131 -31.85 -15.50 -3.97
CA LYS A 131 -31.07 -16.48 -4.73
C LYS A 131 -30.62 -15.90 -6.08
N LYS A 132 -31.55 -15.30 -6.82
CA LYS A 132 -31.27 -14.66 -8.11
C LYS A 132 -30.29 -13.47 -7.99
N GLN A 133 -30.39 -12.68 -6.92
CA GLN A 133 -29.48 -11.55 -6.68
C GLN A 133 -28.05 -12.01 -6.37
N VAL A 134 -27.91 -12.99 -5.47
CA VAL A 134 -26.60 -13.58 -5.13
C VAL A 134 -25.97 -14.22 -6.36
N ASP A 135 -26.74 -15.01 -7.12
CA ASP A 135 -26.25 -15.66 -8.34
C ASP A 135 -25.82 -14.61 -9.40
N ALA A 136 -26.59 -13.52 -9.59
CA ALA A 136 -26.23 -12.45 -10.52
C ALA A 136 -24.92 -11.73 -10.14
N CYS A 137 -24.67 -11.53 -8.85
CA CYS A 137 -23.42 -10.93 -8.38
C CYS A 137 -22.24 -11.90 -8.42
N LEU A 138 -22.46 -13.20 -8.14
CA LEU A 138 -21.46 -14.23 -8.36
C LEU A 138 -21.07 -14.29 -9.84
N CYS A 139 -22.03 -14.20 -10.77
CA CYS A 139 -21.74 -14.06 -12.20
C CYS A 139 -20.79 -12.89 -12.48
N GLU A 140 -21.02 -11.72 -11.90
CA GLU A 140 -20.20 -10.53 -12.12
C GLU A 140 -18.76 -10.71 -11.61
N LEU A 141 -18.57 -11.36 -10.46
CA LEU A 141 -17.25 -11.72 -9.94
C LEU A 141 -16.55 -12.75 -10.85
N MET A 142 -17.28 -13.78 -11.28
CA MET A 142 -16.77 -14.88 -12.09
C MET A 142 -16.37 -14.47 -13.51
N GLN A 143 -17.06 -13.50 -14.08
CA GLN A 143 -16.70 -12.93 -15.37
C GLN A 143 -15.34 -12.21 -15.33
N GLN A 144 -14.91 -11.73 -14.16
CA GLN A 144 -13.75 -10.87 -14.03
C GLN A 144 -12.52 -11.55 -13.39
N VAL A 145 -12.70 -12.67 -12.68
CA VAL A 145 -11.63 -13.39 -11.95
C VAL A 145 -11.29 -14.72 -12.63
N LYS A 146 -10.01 -15.08 -12.73
CA LYS A 146 -9.60 -16.46 -13.10
C LYS A 146 -9.63 -17.32 -11.85
N ILE A 147 -10.58 -18.23 -11.78
CA ILE A 147 -10.90 -19.10 -10.66
C ILE A 147 -10.30 -20.50 -10.89
N PHE A 148 -9.42 -20.73 -11.87
CA PHE A 148 -8.73 -22.03 -12.03
C PHE A 148 -7.35 -21.92 -12.71
N ASP A 149 -6.40 -22.75 -12.28
CA ASP A 149 -5.25 -23.14 -13.12
C ASP A 149 -5.64 -24.37 -13.95
N VAL A 150 -6.12 -24.16 -15.17
CA VAL A 150 -6.60 -25.21 -16.10
C VAL A 150 -5.47 -25.70 -17.00
N LYS A 151 -4.21 -25.60 -16.57
CA LYS A 151 -3.09 -26.16 -17.35
C LYS A 151 -3.18 -27.69 -17.53
N GLU A 152 -4.05 -28.39 -16.81
CA GLU A 152 -4.06 -29.86 -16.83
C GLU A 152 -5.39 -30.60 -17.06
N VAL A 153 -6.57 -29.97 -17.15
CA VAL A 153 -7.80 -30.81 -17.10
C VAL A 153 -8.84 -30.50 -18.17
N ALA A 154 -8.98 -31.41 -19.12
CA ALA A 154 -10.21 -31.65 -19.84
C ALA A 154 -11.15 -32.41 -18.88
N LEU A 155 -11.92 -31.68 -18.06
CA LEU A 155 -12.78 -32.30 -17.05
C LEU A 155 -13.78 -33.25 -17.71
N THR A 156 -13.63 -34.55 -17.43
CA THR A 156 -14.59 -35.59 -17.77
C THR A 156 -15.92 -35.31 -17.08
N ASP A 157 -17.01 -35.87 -17.58
CA ASP A 157 -18.32 -35.73 -16.93
C ASP A 157 -18.32 -36.32 -15.50
N GLU A 158 -17.36 -37.18 -15.16
CA GLU A 158 -17.11 -37.64 -13.78
C GLU A 158 -16.39 -36.60 -12.92
N GLU A 159 -15.37 -35.91 -13.42
CA GLU A 159 -14.71 -34.83 -12.68
C GLU A 159 -15.64 -33.62 -12.49
N LEU A 160 -16.56 -33.36 -13.43
CA LEU A 160 -17.64 -32.36 -13.25
C LEU A 160 -18.60 -32.74 -12.13
N LYS A 161 -18.78 -34.04 -11.82
CA LYS A 161 -19.54 -34.48 -10.63
C LYS A 161 -18.81 -34.18 -9.32
N THR A 162 -17.48 -34.03 -9.34
CA THR A 162 -16.68 -33.66 -8.16
C THR A 162 -16.66 -32.16 -7.86
N ILE A 163 -17.15 -31.33 -8.79
CA ILE A 163 -17.36 -29.90 -8.54
C ILE A 163 -18.44 -29.77 -7.45
N ARG A 164 -18.02 -29.34 -6.26
CA ARG A 164 -18.88 -29.17 -5.08
C ARG A 164 -20.03 -28.17 -5.30
N TYR A 165 -19.94 -27.30 -6.31
CA TYR A 165 -20.85 -26.19 -6.53
C TYR A 165 -21.80 -26.43 -7.70
N ALA A 166 -23.10 -26.62 -7.39
CA ALA A 166 -24.14 -26.91 -8.38
C ALA A 166 -24.30 -25.79 -9.43
N PHE A 167 -24.24 -24.52 -9.01
CA PHE A 167 -24.33 -23.37 -9.91
C PHE A 167 -23.20 -23.35 -10.95
N LEU A 168 -21.94 -23.51 -10.52
CA LEU A 168 -20.78 -23.55 -11.42
C LEU A 168 -20.84 -24.72 -12.40
N ARG A 169 -21.24 -25.88 -11.88
CA ARG A 169 -21.43 -27.09 -12.68
C ARG A 169 -22.49 -26.87 -13.76
N ASN A 170 -23.60 -26.22 -13.42
CA ASN A 170 -24.68 -25.91 -14.37
C ASN A 170 -24.22 -24.90 -15.42
N GLU A 171 -23.57 -23.80 -15.03
CA GLU A 171 -23.01 -22.81 -15.98
C GLU A 171 -22.04 -23.48 -16.96
N PHE A 172 -21.11 -24.30 -16.47
CA PHE A 172 -20.14 -24.99 -17.31
C PHE A 172 -20.82 -25.97 -18.28
N MET A 173 -21.79 -26.74 -17.80
CA MET A 173 -22.51 -27.71 -18.64
C MET A 173 -23.33 -27.04 -19.73
N ASN A 174 -23.99 -25.93 -19.42
CA ASN A 174 -24.79 -25.16 -20.39
C ASN A 174 -23.91 -24.55 -21.48
N TRP A 175 -22.78 -23.94 -21.10
CA TRP A 175 -21.79 -23.43 -22.06
C TRP A 175 -21.14 -24.56 -22.88
N LYS A 176 -20.78 -25.69 -22.25
CA LYS A 176 -20.22 -26.88 -22.94
C LYS A 176 -21.19 -27.42 -23.98
N LYS A 177 -22.48 -27.54 -23.63
CA LYS A 177 -23.56 -27.99 -24.53
C LYS A 177 -23.71 -27.04 -25.71
N ALA A 178 -23.79 -25.72 -25.48
CA ALA A 178 -23.89 -24.72 -26.54
C ALA A 178 -22.71 -24.79 -27.53
N ILE A 179 -21.48 -24.95 -27.04
CA ILE A 179 -20.28 -25.09 -27.88
C ILE A 179 -20.29 -26.41 -28.67
N GLN A 180 -20.66 -27.52 -28.05
CA GLN A 180 -20.71 -28.83 -28.71
C GLN A 180 -21.77 -28.86 -29.83
N THR A 181 -22.95 -28.30 -29.58
CA THR A 181 -23.99 -28.13 -30.61
C THR A 181 -23.53 -27.19 -31.72
N PHE A 182 -22.86 -26.08 -31.39
CA PHE A 182 -22.32 -25.22 -32.45
C PHE A 182 -21.23 -25.92 -33.28
N LYS A 183 -20.37 -26.72 -32.63
CA LYS A 183 -19.33 -27.51 -33.27
C LYS A 183 -19.92 -28.55 -34.23
N SER A 184 -20.98 -29.27 -33.86
CA SER A 184 -21.65 -30.22 -34.78
C SER A 184 -22.16 -29.53 -36.03
N VAL A 185 -22.73 -28.33 -35.91
CA VAL A 185 -23.17 -27.58 -37.08
C VAL A 185 -22.01 -27.23 -38.01
N VAL A 186 -20.94 -26.62 -37.48
CA VAL A 186 -19.82 -26.15 -38.31
C VAL A 186 -19.05 -27.30 -38.97
N THR A 187 -18.95 -28.46 -38.31
CA THR A 187 -18.31 -29.65 -38.91
C THR A 187 -19.20 -30.32 -39.97
N THR A 188 -20.52 -30.25 -39.82
CA THR A 188 -21.48 -30.80 -40.79
C THR A 188 -21.61 -29.90 -42.02
N SER A 189 -21.53 -28.57 -41.84
CA SER A 189 -21.60 -27.60 -42.96
C SER A 189 -20.42 -27.74 -43.93
N GLN A 190 -19.23 -28.13 -43.46
CA GLN A 190 -18.08 -28.46 -44.33
C GLN A 190 -18.33 -29.62 -45.30
N LYS A 191 -19.41 -30.39 -45.12
CA LYS A 191 -19.82 -31.52 -45.95
C LYS A 191 -21.08 -31.25 -46.81
N GLY A 192 -21.57 -30.00 -46.89
CA GLY A 192 -22.63 -29.59 -47.82
C GLY A 192 -24.07 -29.58 -47.28
N TYR A 193 -24.29 -29.21 -46.02
CA TYR A 193 -25.63 -29.01 -45.44
C TYR A 193 -25.69 -27.71 -44.63
N GLU A 194 -26.21 -26.62 -45.21
CA GLU A 194 -25.71 -25.28 -44.83
C GLU A 194 -26.72 -24.28 -44.25
N LYS A 195 -28.03 -24.50 -44.31
CA LYS A 195 -29.01 -23.56 -43.72
C LYS A 195 -30.02 -24.20 -42.78
N GLU A 196 -30.64 -25.29 -43.21
CA GLU A 196 -31.68 -25.97 -42.42
C GLU A 196 -31.12 -26.67 -41.17
N SER A 197 -29.87 -27.15 -41.22
CA SER A 197 -29.22 -27.75 -40.03
C SER A 197 -28.93 -26.70 -38.97
N PHE A 198 -28.34 -25.57 -39.36
CA PHE A 198 -28.05 -24.48 -38.42
C PHE A 198 -29.33 -23.86 -37.88
N ASN A 199 -30.39 -23.68 -38.69
CA ASN A 199 -31.68 -23.21 -38.19
C ASN A 199 -32.31 -24.15 -37.15
N ARG A 200 -32.21 -25.48 -37.34
CA ARG A 200 -32.71 -26.46 -36.36
C ARG A 200 -31.89 -26.45 -35.06
N GLU A 201 -30.58 -26.47 -35.17
CA GLU A 201 -29.67 -26.54 -34.02
C GLU A 201 -29.50 -25.18 -33.30
N LYS A 202 -29.76 -24.04 -33.98
CA LYS A 202 -29.74 -22.69 -33.40
C LYS A 202 -30.65 -22.58 -32.18
N HIS A 203 -31.83 -23.17 -32.23
CA HIS A 203 -32.76 -23.16 -31.09
C HIS A 203 -32.18 -23.86 -29.86
N GLN A 204 -31.44 -24.95 -30.04
CA GLN A 204 -30.79 -25.67 -28.93
C GLN A 204 -29.60 -24.89 -28.36
N ILE A 205 -28.85 -24.17 -29.21
CA ILE A 205 -27.79 -23.26 -28.76
C ILE A 205 -28.40 -22.14 -27.93
N LEU A 206 -29.44 -21.47 -28.45
CA LEU A 206 -30.12 -20.37 -27.75
C LEU A 206 -30.73 -20.82 -26.43
N GLU A 207 -31.40 -21.98 -26.38
CA GLU A 207 -31.96 -22.55 -25.15
C GLU A 207 -30.86 -22.81 -24.10
N SER A 208 -29.71 -23.33 -24.53
CA SER A 208 -28.57 -23.58 -23.64
C SER A 208 -27.98 -22.27 -23.12
N LEU A 209 -27.91 -21.22 -23.95
CA LEU A 209 -27.44 -19.89 -23.55
C LEU A 209 -28.44 -19.17 -22.63
N ASP A 210 -29.74 -19.40 -22.80
CA ASP A 210 -30.79 -18.83 -21.95
C ASP A 210 -30.75 -19.39 -20.53
N GLN A 211 -30.21 -20.60 -20.38
CA GLN A 211 -29.97 -21.23 -19.09
C GLN A 211 -28.63 -20.80 -18.46
N CYS A 212 -27.81 -19.99 -19.14
CA CYS A 212 -26.56 -19.44 -18.58
C CYS A 212 -26.81 -18.10 -17.89
N ALA A 213 -26.66 -18.07 -16.57
CA ALA A 213 -26.70 -16.86 -15.76
C ALA A 213 -25.50 -15.92 -16.05
N THR A 214 -24.40 -16.43 -16.60
CA THR A 214 -23.19 -15.64 -16.91
C THR A 214 -23.19 -15.03 -18.31
N PHE A 215 -24.19 -15.30 -19.14
CA PHE A 215 -24.29 -14.74 -20.49
C PHE A 215 -24.46 -13.20 -20.47
N PRO A 216 -23.87 -12.41 -21.40
CA PRO A 216 -23.07 -12.80 -22.56
C PRO A 216 -21.58 -13.04 -22.28
N HIS A 217 -21.10 -12.66 -21.09
CA HIS A 217 -19.67 -12.65 -20.78
C HIS A 217 -19.10 -14.04 -20.46
N GLY A 218 -19.91 -14.99 -20.02
CA GLY A 218 -19.48 -16.35 -19.69
C GLY A 218 -18.46 -16.44 -18.55
N LEU A 219 -18.07 -17.65 -18.20
CA LEU A 219 -17.01 -17.90 -17.23
C LEU A 219 -15.64 -17.53 -17.83
N LYS A 220 -14.73 -16.93 -17.05
CA LYS A 220 -13.37 -16.60 -17.52
C LYS A 220 -12.56 -17.86 -17.86
N GLU A 221 -12.92 -18.99 -17.27
CA GLU A 221 -12.38 -20.34 -17.50
C GLU A 221 -12.75 -20.92 -18.86
N MET A 222 -13.79 -20.41 -19.53
CA MET A 222 -14.14 -20.83 -20.91
C MET A 222 -12.94 -20.70 -21.85
N ASP A 223 -12.08 -19.73 -21.58
CA ASP A 223 -10.84 -19.47 -22.29
C ASP A 223 -9.84 -20.65 -22.25
N THR A 224 -10.03 -21.63 -21.36
CA THR A 224 -9.18 -22.80 -21.15
C THR A 224 -9.82 -24.13 -21.59
N ILE A 225 -11.14 -24.16 -21.71
CA ILE A 225 -11.88 -25.27 -22.35
C ILE A 225 -11.65 -25.25 -23.86
N ILE A 226 -11.69 -24.05 -24.44
CA ILE A 226 -11.57 -23.84 -25.88
C ILE A 226 -10.19 -24.30 -26.45
N PRO A 227 -9.03 -24.13 -25.79
CA PRO A 227 -7.75 -24.70 -26.19
C PRO A 227 -7.49 -26.15 -25.71
N ASN A 228 -8.18 -26.71 -24.71
CA ASN A 228 -7.92 -28.10 -24.25
C ASN A 228 -8.47 -29.20 -25.18
N LEU A 229 -9.02 -28.81 -26.35
CA LEU A 229 -9.10 -29.71 -27.51
C LEU A 229 -7.71 -30.07 -28.09
N ARG A 230 -6.61 -29.50 -27.55
CA ARG A 230 -5.21 -29.71 -27.97
C ARG A 230 -4.54 -31.02 -27.55
N TYR A 231 -5.09 -31.81 -26.63
CA TYR A 231 -4.42 -33.04 -26.18
C TYR A 231 -4.80 -34.30 -26.98
N ALA A 232 -5.48 -34.15 -28.11
CA ALA A 232 -5.38 -35.14 -29.17
C ALA A 232 -4.05 -34.87 -29.92
N GLN A 233 -3.02 -35.65 -29.62
CA GLN A 233 -1.72 -35.58 -30.27
C GLN A 233 -1.86 -35.85 -31.77
N ASP A 234 -2.13 -34.83 -32.57
CA ASP A 234 -1.81 -34.79 -34.00
C ASP A 234 -1.92 -33.37 -34.55
N ASN A 235 -0.85 -32.91 -35.20
CA ASN A 235 -0.62 -31.54 -35.67
C ASN A 235 -1.52 -31.09 -36.86
N SER A 236 -2.79 -31.51 -36.94
CA SER A 236 -3.76 -31.03 -37.94
C SER A 236 -5.27 -31.17 -37.57
N SER A 237 -5.61 -31.57 -36.34
CA SER A 237 -6.96 -32.10 -36.03
C SER A 237 -7.77 -31.37 -34.93
N ASP A 238 -7.40 -30.17 -34.48
CA ASP A 238 -8.23 -29.45 -33.51
C ASP A 238 -9.42 -28.76 -34.20
N ASP A 239 -10.62 -29.32 -34.00
CA ASP A 239 -11.88 -28.85 -34.56
C ASP A 239 -12.14 -27.36 -34.30
N TYR A 240 -11.67 -26.83 -33.16
CA TYR A 240 -11.85 -25.40 -32.86
C TYR A 240 -11.03 -24.50 -33.77
N THR A 241 -9.79 -24.92 -34.08
CA THR A 241 -8.92 -24.21 -35.01
C THR A 241 -9.53 -24.19 -36.41
N ARG A 242 -10.17 -25.29 -36.84
CA ARG A 242 -10.91 -25.36 -38.10
C ARG A 242 -12.13 -24.44 -38.11
N MET A 243 -12.91 -24.41 -37.02
CA MET A 243 -14.03 -23.48 -36.87
C MET A 243 -13.55 -22.03 -36.97
N ARG A 244 -12.45 -21.67 -36.31
CA ARG A 244 -11.87 -20.33 -36.36
C ARG A 244 -11.40 -19.96 -37.77
N GLN A 245 -10.67 -20.85 -38.43
CA GLN A 245 -10.23 -20.65 -39.82
C GLN A 245 -11.41 -20.48 -40.78
N PHE A 246 -12.52 -21.19 -40.57
CA PHE A 246 -13.74 -21.01 -41.37
C PHE A 246 -14.39 -19.64 -41.12
N MET A 247 -14.59 -19.26 -39.86
CA MET A 247 -15.31 -18.04 -39.46
C MET A 247 -14.54 -16.74 -39.75
N TRP A 248 -13.21 -16.82 -39.90
CA TRP A 248 -12.33 -15.68 -40.21
C TRP A 248 -12.13 -15.44 -41.70
N ARG A 249 -12.73 -16.26 -42.57
CA ARG A 249 -12.71 -16.02 -44.02
C ARG A 249 -13.48 -14.74 -44.38
N ASP A 250 -13.18 -14.19 -45.55
CA ASP A 250 -13.96 -13.08 -46.10
C ASP A 250 -15.39 -13.54 -46.36
N ARG A 251 -16.33 -12.95 -45.61
CA ARG A 251 -17.77 -13.21 -45.71
C ARG A 251 -18.30 -12.97 -47.13
N LYS A 252 -17.73 -12.03 -47.89
CA LYS A 252 -18.16 -11.75 -49.27
C LYS A 252 -17.72 -12.83 -50.26
N ALA A 253 -16.69 -13.59 -49.94
CA ALA A 253 -16.10 -14.60 -50.81
C ALA A 253 -16.62 -16.03 -50.53
N HIS A 254 -17.33 -16.25 -49.42
CA HIS A 254 -17.81 -17.58 -49.01
C HIS A 254 -19.31 -17.57 -48.70
N TYR A 255 -20.10 -18.18 -49.58
CA TYR A 255 -21.57 -18.25 -49.51
C TYR A 255 -22.07 -18.90 -48.19
N ASP A 256 -21.48 -20.03 -47.80
CA ASP A 256 -21.94 -20.83 -46.66
C ASP A 256 -21.70 -20.10 -45.33
N LEU A 257 -20.56 -19.41 -45.22
CA LEU A 257 -20.26 -18.53 -44.08
C LEU A 257 -21.26 -17.35 -44.02
N ASN A 258 -21.60 -16.78 -45.18
CA ASN A 258 -22.55 -15.69 -45.25
C ASN A 258 -23.96 -16.13 -44.79
N GLU A 259 -24.42 -17.32 -45.20
CA GLU A 259 -25.70 -17.86 -44.74
C GLU A 259 -25.71 -18.19 -43.24
N ILE A 260 -24.66 -18.84 -42.72
CA ILE A 260 -24.53 -19.12 -41.28
C ILE A 260 -24.53 -17.80 -40.47
N LEU A 261 -23.77 -16.80 -40.92
CA LEU A 261 -23.75 -15.50 -40.27
C LEU A 261 -25.11 -14.80 -40.39
N ASN A 262 -25.79 -14.84 -41.54
CA ASN A 262 -27.13 -14.26 -41.69
C ASN A 262 -28.10 -14.85 -40.67
N VAL A 263 -28.15 -16.17 -40.57
CA VAL A 263 -29.01 -16.89 -39.62
C VAL A 263 -28.63 -16.62 -38.16
N ALA A 264 -27.32 -16.54 -37.86
CA ALA A 264 -26.84 -16.21 -36.52
C ALA A 264 -27.25 -14.78 -36.14
N CYS A 265 -27.25 -13.86 -37.10
CA CYS A 265 -27.51 -12.44 -36.87
C CYS A 265 -28.99 -12.08 -36.75
N GLU A 266 -29.89 -13.04 -37.00
CA GLU A 266 -31.31 -12.94 -36.62
C GLU A 266 -31.51 -12.82 -35.10
N HIS A 267 -30.51 -13.19 -34.28
CA HIS A 267 -30.60 -13.10 -32.83
C HIS A 267 -29.32 -12.54 -32.20
N GLU A 268 -29.42 -11.41 -31.48
CA GLU A 268 -28.27 -10.72 -30.86
C GLU A 268 -27.44 -11.64 -29.96
N LYS A 269 -28.08 -12.59 -29.26
CA LYS A 269 -27.39 -13.56 -28.38
C LYS A 269 -26.34 -14.40 -29.12
N MET A 270 -26.58 -14.74 -30.37
CA MET A 270 -25.59 -15.49 -31.16
C MET A 270 -24.36 -14.64 -31.50
N ILE A 271 -24.53 -13.32 -31.66
CA ILE A 271 -23.40 -12.41 -31.91
C ILE A 271 -22.50 -12.35 -30.68
N TYR A 272 -23.09 -12.16 -29.49
CA TYR A 272 -22.32 -12.21 -28.24
C TYR A 272 -21.64 -13.57 -28.03
N PHE A 273 -22.33 -14.67 -28.34
CA PHE A 273 -21.76 -16.02 -28.26
C PHE A 273 -20.55 -16.18 -29.18
N LEU A 274 -20.66 -15.80 -30.46
CA LEU A 274 -19.56 -15.91 -31.42
C LEU A 274 -18.40 -14.95 -31.11
N LEU A 275 -18.70 -13.76 -30.59
CA LEU A 275 -17.69 -12.82 -30.08
C LEU A 275 -16.99 -13.40 -28.86
N ARG A 276 -17.71 -14.01 -27.92
CA ARG A 276 -17.15 -14.63 -26.70
C ARG A 276 -16.27 -15.82 -27.01
N LEU A 277 -16.52 -16.55 -28.10
CA LEU A 277 -15.61 -17.58 -28.59
C LEU A 277 -14.42 -16.96 -29.34
N GLY A 278 -14.49 -15.71 -29.79
CA GLY A 278 -13.47 -15.10 -30.66
C GLY A 278 -13.48 -15.69 -32.07
N LEU A 279 -14.65 -16.18 -32.49
CA LEU A 279 -14.91 -16.72 -33.82
C LEU A 279 -15.42 -15.65 -34.78
N LEU A 280 -16.04 -14.56 -34.30
CA LEU A 280 -16.56 -13.48 -35.14
C LEU A 280 -15.60 -12.27 -35.19
N PRO A 281 -14.73 -12.13 -36.21
CA PRO A 281 -13.85 -10.96 -36.31
C PRO A 281 -14.68 -9.67 -36.53
N TYR A 282 -14.13 -8.53 -36.12
CA TYR A 282 -14.83 -7.23 -36.19
C TYR A 282 -15.35 -6.89 -37.60
N SER A 283 -14.56 -7.19 -38.64
CA SER A 283 -14.94 -6.98 -40.03
C SER A 283 -16.18 -7.77 -40.48
N ASN A 284 -16.50 -8.87 -39.79
CA ASN A 284 -17.63 -9.73 -40.10
C ASN A 284 -18.85 -9.43 -39.21
N ILE A 285 -18.76 -8.50 -38.26
CA ILE A 285 -19.93 -8.00 -37.52
C ILE A 285 -20.90 -7.37 -38.52
N PRO A 286 -22.18 -7.79 -38.59
CA PRO A 286 -23.15 -7.24 -39.53
C PRO A 286 -23.35 -5.74 -39.30
N SER A 287 -23.62 -5.02 -40.40
CA SER A 287 -23.91 -3.57 -40.36
C SER A 287 -24.98 -3.19 -39.34
N LEU A 288 -26.02 -4.03 -39.17
CA LEU A 288 -27.09 -3.83 -38.18
C LEU A 288 -26.56 -3.66 -36.74
N TYR A 289 -25.44 -4.32 -36.40
CA TYR A 289 -24.86 -4.31 -35.05
C TYR A 289 -23.57 -3.48 -34.97
N GLN A 290 -23.08 -2.92 -36.07
CA GLN A 290 -21.92 -2.02 -36.06
C GLN A 290 -22.21 -0.68 -35.36
N ASN A 291 -23.48 -0.28 -35.32
CA ASN A 291 -23.94 0.89 -34.56
C ASN A 291 -24.42 0.53 -33.14
N ASN A 292 -24.45 -0.75 -32.77
CA ASN A 292 -24.88 -1.18 -31.44
C ASN A 292 -23.72 -1.01 -30.45
N ARG A 293 -23.85 0.03 -29.60
CA ARG A 293 -22.90 0.38 -28.54
C ARG A 293 -22.47 -0.83 -27.68
N HIS A 294 -23.41 -1.66 -27.25
CA HIS A 294 -23.14 -2.77 -26.33
C HIS A 294 -22.33 -3.89 -27.00
N VAL A 295 -22.66 -4.23 -28.25
CA VAL A 295 -21.95 -5.24 -29.04
C VAL A 295 -20.51 -4.79 -29.31
N ILE A 296 -20.30 -3.53 -29.69
CA ILE A 296 -18.97 -3.00 -29.99
C ILE A 296 -18.10 -2.89 -28.74
N LEU A 297 -18.68 -2.42 -27.62
CA LEU A 297 -17.98 -2.38 -26.34
C LEU A 297 -17.60 -3.78 -25.86
N PHE A 298 -18.49 -4.76 -26.01
CA PHE A 298 -18.22 -6.16 -25.70
C PHE A 298 -17.09 -6.74 -26.56
N ALA A 299 -17.15 -6.51 -27.88
CA ALA A 299 -16.10 -6.93 -28.81
C ALA A 299 -14.74 -6.34 -28.40
N ILE A 300 -14.67 -5.02 -28.19
CA ILE A 300 -13.43 -4.36 -27.77
C ILE A 300 -12.90 -4.97 -26.49
N ARG A 301 -13.70 -5.03 -25.40
CA ARG A 301 -13.25 -5.59 -24.12
C ARG A 301 -12.72 -7.01 -24.27
N TYR A 302 -13.42 -7.87 -25.00
CA TYR A 302 -13.02 -9.25 -25.21
C TYR A 302 -11.73 -9.40 -26.03
N TYR A 303 -11.59 -8.63 -27.09
CA TYR A 303 -10.37 -8.63 -27.90
C TYR A 303 -9.18 -7.99 -27.21
N VAL A 304 -9.41 -7.13 -26.21
CA VAL A 304 -8.40 -6.40 -25.44
C VAL A 304 -7.77 -7.24 -24.33
N GLU A 305 -8.54 -8.06 -23.63
CA GLU A 305 -8.16 -8.74 -22.38
C GLU A 305 -7.00 -9.77 -22.47
N ASP A 306 -6.23 -9.82 -23.56
CA ASP A 306 -5.30 -10.93 -23.81
C ASP A 306 -6.00 -12.26 -23.53
N GLY A 307 -7.20 -12.44 -24.13
CA GLY A 307 -7.80 -13.76 -24.24
C GLY A 307 -6.67 -14.73 -24.61
N PRO A 308 -6.45 -15.82 -23.85
CA PRO A 308 -5.19 -16.59 -23.87
C PRO A 308 -4.80 -17.14 -25.26
N PHE A 309 -5.70 -17.06 -26.23
CA PHE A 309 -5.51 -17.34 -27.64
C PHE A 309 -4.51 -16.44 -28.39
N VAL A 310 -4.14 -15.26 -27.88
CA VAL A 310 -3.14 -14.39 -28.53
C VAL A 310 -1.71 -14.64 -27.99
N ARG A 311 -1.56 -15.35 -26.86
CA ARG A 311 -0.26 -15.56 -26.21
C ARG A 311 0.62 -16.62 -26.89
N SER A 312 0.08 -17.51 -27.73
CA SER A 312 0.92 -18.45 -28.48
C SER A 312 1.48 -17.78 -29.73
N LYS A 313 2.73 -17.30 -29.67
CA LYS A 313 3.53 -16.79 -30.80
C LYS A 313 3.66 -17.76 -32.01
N HIS A 314 3.13 -18.99 -31.91
CA HIS A 314 3.43 -20.09 -32.82
C HIS A 314 2.25 -20.56 -33.70
N TRP A 315 1.03 -20.00 -33.59
CA TRP A 315 -0.16 -20.62 -34.22
C TRP A 315 -1.13 -19.68 -34.92
N ILE A 316 -0.80 -18.39 -35.07
CA ILE A 316 -1.53 -17.51 -36.01
C ILE A 316 -0.80 -17.61 -37.34
N PRO A 317 -1.43 -18.08 -38.43
CA PRO A 317 -0.85 -17.96 -39.76
C PRO A 317 -0.45 -16.49 -39.99
N ARG A 318 0.78 -16.22 -40.42
CA ARG A 318 1.30 -14.84 -40.58
C ARG A 318 0.41 -13.96 -41.47
N GLN A 319 -0.46 -14.55 -42.28
CA GLN A 319 -1.43 -13.86 -43.14
C GLN A 319 -2.68 -13.35 -42.36
N ASP A 320 -3.07 -13.97 -41.24
CA ASP A 320 -4.33 -13.66 -40.52
C ASP A 320 -4.21 -12.64 -39.38
N LYS A 321 -2.99 -12.32 -38.91
CA LYS A 321 -2.77 -11.20 -37.98
C LYS A 321 -3.29 -9.87 -38.54
N LYS A 322 -3.23 -9.72 -39.87
CA LYS A 322 -3.70 -8.55 -40.60
C LYS A 322 -5.22 -8.38 -40.64
N LEU A 323 -6.02 -9.42 -40.36
CA LEU A 323 -7.48 -9.34 -40.42
C LEU A 323 -8.10 -8.58 -39.24
N PHE A 324 -7.41 -8.55 -38.08
CA PHE A 324 -7.87 -7.83 -36.90
C PHE A 324 -7.03 -6.57 -36.58
N GLU A 325 -5.72 -6.59 -36.86
CA GLU A 325 -4.83 -5.46 -36.62
C GLU A 325 -5.10 -4.33 -37.66
N GLY A 326 -5.98 -3.39 -37.31
CA GLY A 326 -6.23 -2.16 -38.10
C GLY A 326 -7.64 -2.01 -38.71
N THR A 327 -8.60 -2.89 -38.38
CA THR A 327 -9.93 -2.92 -39.01
C THR A 327 -11.09 -2.40 -38.14
N VAL A 328 -10.84 -2.11 -36.86
CA VAL A 328 -11.85 -1.58 -35.93
C VAL A 328 -12.08 -0.09 -36.21
N LYS A 329 -13.10 0.21 -37.01
CA LYS A 329 -13.52 1.58 -37.31
C LYS A 329 -14.82 1.87 -36.59
N LEU A 330 -14.83 2.94 -35.80
CA LEU A 330 -16.06 3.47 -35.23
C LEU A 330 -16.88 4.12 -36.34
N VAL A 331 -18.16 3.78 -36.36
CA VAL A 331 -19.18 4.50 -37.14
C VAL A 331 -19.39 5.90 -36.56
N PRO A 332 -19.86 6.89 -37.34
CA PRO A 332 -20.02 8.27 -36.88
C PRO A 332 -20.80 8.41 -35.56
N GLU A 333 -21.83 7.58 -35.35
CA GLU A 333 -22.69 7.59 -34.17
C GLU A 333 -21.96 7.18 -32.88
N LEU A 334 -20.90 6.38 -32.99
CA LEU A 334 -20.10 5.90 -31.86
C LEU A 334 -18.77 6.65 -31.71
N ALA A 335 -18.43 7.57 -32.62
CA ALA A 335 -17.17 8.29 -32.61
C ALA A 335 -16.94 9.12 -31.34
N GLY A 336 -18.02 9.55 -30.67
CA GLY A 336 -17.97 10.30 -29.41
C GLY A 336 -18.14 9.46 -28.14
N ASP A 337 -18.25 8.13 -28.23
CA ASP A 337 -18.54 7.29 -27.07
C ASP A 337 -17.29 7.11 -26.18
N LYS A 338 -17.26 7.85 -25.07
CA LYS A 338 -16.16 7.86 -24.09
C LYS A 338 -15.87 6.48 -23.47
N GLU A 339 -16.87 5.60 -23.31
CA GLU A 339 -16.68 4.27 -22.74
C GLU A 339 -15.98 3.32 -23.72
N ILE A 340 -16.40 3.35 -24.99
CA ILE A 340 -15.77 2.59 -26.08
C ILE A 340 -14.31 3.04 -26.27
N ILE A 341 -14.10 4.35 -26.33
CA ILE A 341 -12.76 4.95 -26.48
C ILE A 341 -11.89 4.56 -25.29
N LYS A 342 -12.38 4.72 -24.06
CA LYS A 342 -11.63 4.33 -22.84
C LYS A 342 -11.23 2.86 -22.85
N ALA A 343 -12.16 1.96 -23.22
CA ALA A 343 -11.87 0.53 -23.29
C ALA A 343 -10.77 0.21 -24.32
N ALA A 344 -10.80 0.86 -25.48
CA ALA A 344 -9.77 0.71 -26.50
C ALA A 344 -8.43 1.30 -26.06
N LEU A 345 -8.41 2.50 -25.46
CA LEU A 345 -7.20 3.18 -25.02
C LEU A 345 -6.48 2.43 -23.88
N LEU A 346 -7.25 1.83 -22.94
CA LEU A 346 -6.69 1.03 -21.84
C LEU A 346 -6.27 -0.38 -22.26
N SER A 347 -6.43 -0.73 -23.54
CA SER A 347 -6.10 -2.06 -24.04
C SER A 347 -4.62 -2.39 -24.11
N LYS A 348 -3.77 -1.37 -24.18
CA LYS A 348 -2.33 -1.49 -24.46
C LYS A 348 -2.02 -2.15 -25.82
N LYS A 349 -2.99 -2.34 -26.70
CA LYS A 349 -2.80 -2.87 -28.05
C LYS A 349 -2.69 -1.73 -29.05
N GLU A 350 -1.48 -1.48 -29.55
CA GLU A 350 -1.18 -0.33 -30.41
C GLU A 350 -2.10 -0.21 -31.63
N SER A 351 -2.35 -1.32 -32.34
CA SER A 351 -3.19 -1.34 -33.55
C SER A 351 -4.66 -0.99 -33.27
N LEU A 352 -5.19 -1.41 -32.12
CA LEU A 352 -6.55 -1.09 -31.70
C LEU A 352 -6.64 0.37 -31.20
N ILE A 353 -5.66 0.80 -30.40
CA ILE A 353 -5.56 2.19 -29.93
C ILE A 353 -5.53 3.12 -31.14
N HIS A 354 -4.69 2.84 -32.13
CA HIS A 354 -4.56 3.66 -33.33
C HIS A 354 -5.86 3.72 -34.14
N SER A 355 -6.47 2.57 -34.48
CA SER A 355 -7.67 2.50 -35.32
C SER A 355 -8.91 3.14 -34.67
N VAL A 356 -9.13 2.88 -33.38
CA VAL A 356 -10.22 3.51 -32.62
C VAL A 356 -9.96 5.00 -32.44
N TYR A 357 -8.73 5.39 -32.07
CA TYR A 357 -8.38 6.80 -31.92
C TYR A 357 -8.63 7.56 -33.23
N GLN A 358 -8.13 7.05 -34.35
CA GLN A 358 -8.27 7.64 -35.68
C GLN A 358 -9.73 7.85 -36.10
N THR A 359 -10.66 7.01 -35.64
CA THR A 359 -12.09 7.11 -35.98
C THR A 359 -12.95 7.79 -34.91
N SER A 360 -12.38 8.04 -33.73
CA SER A 360 -13.02 8.77 -32.62
C SER A 360 -13.01 10.28 -32.82
N CYS A 361 -13.78 10.99 -32.00
CA CYS A 361 -13.79 12.45 -31.91
C CYS A 361 -12.43 13.05 -31.53
N TYR A 362 -11.53 12.27 -30.92
CA TYR A 362 -10.17 12.71 -30.54
C TYR A 362 -9.15 12.59 -31.67
N GLY A 363 -9.35 11.67 -32.63
CA GLY A 363 -8.49 11.52 -33.81
C GLY A 363 -9.00 12.26 -35.04
N LYS A 364 -10.32 12.29 -35.24
CA LYS A 364 -11.01 13.16 -36.22
C LYS A 364 -11.39 14.48 -35.56
N ILE A 365 -10.40 15.27 -35.14
CA ILE A 365 -10.68 16.59 -34.56
C ILE A 365 -11.30 17.44 -35.66
N GLU A 366 -12.62 17.48 -35.73
CA GLU A 366 -13.29 18.01 -36.90
C GLU A 366 -13.37 19.53 -36.90
N ASN A 367 -13.25 20.28 -35.78
CA ASN A 367 -13.26 21.76 -35.80
C ASN A 367 -12.88 22.58 -34.51
N SER A 368 -12.16 22.09 -33.48
CA SER A 368 -11.67 22.97 -32.37
C SER A 368 -10.68 22.30 -31.41
N PRO A 369 -9.90 23.06 -30.61
CA PRO A 369 -9.13 22.52 -29.48
C PRO A 369 -10.02 21.75 -28.50
N LEU A 370 -9.46 20.77 -27.79
CA LEU A 370 -10.19 19.93 -26.84
C LEU A 370 -10.80 20.80 -25.72
N GLY A 371 -11.99 20.40 -25.23
CA GLY A 371 -12.63 21.04 -24.08
C GLY A 371 -12.09 20.55 -22.74
N GLU A 372 -12.42 21.24 -21.64
CA GLU A 372 -11.99 20.84 -20.28
C GLU A 372 -12.43 19.42 -19.89
N GLU A 373 -13.63 18.99 -20.30
CA GLU A 373 -14.08 17.62 -20.05
C GLU A 373 -13.27 16.57 -20.82
N ASP A 374 -12.73 16.93 -21.97
CA ASP A 374 -11.91 16.05 -22.80
C ASP A 374 -10.51 15.91 -22.23
N TYR A 375 -9.89 17.00 -21.75
CA TYR A 375 -8.64 16.94 -21.01
C TYR A 375 -8.77 16.11 -19.74
N ARG A 376 -9.88 16.29 -19.00
CA ARG A 376 -10.16 15.48 -17.81
C ARG A 376 -10.33 14.00 -18.15
N PHE A 377 -11.06 13.69 -19.23
CA PHE A 377 -11.23 12.31 -19.70
C PHE A 377 -9.89 11.68 -20.09
N LEU A 378 -9.14 12.30 -21.00
CA LEU A 378 -7.85 11.79 -21.46
C LEU A 378 -6.85 11.68 -20.32
N GLY A 379 -6.77 12.69 -19.46
CA GLY A 379 -5.91 12.70 -18.28
C GLY A 379 -6.21 11.54 -17.31
N ASN A 380 -7.49 11.26 -17.05
CA ASN A 380 -7.87 10.11 -16.21
C ASN A 380 -7.55 8.75 -16.85
N VAL A 381 -7.65 8.64 -18.18
CA VAL A 381 -7.27 7.42 -18.91
C VAL A 381 -5.75 7.23 -18.89
N ILE A 382 -4.99 8.29 -19.20
CA ILE A 382 -3.52 8.30 -19.21
C ILE A 382 -2.96 8.04 -17.81
N LYS A 383 -3.61 8.54 -16.75
CA LYS A 383 -3.24 8.24 -15.36
C LYS A 383 -3.16 6.73 -15.07
N GLN A 384 -4.00 5.92 -15.72
CA GLN A 384 -3.98 4.45 -15.58
C GLN A 384 -2.94 3.77 -16.49
N TYR A 385 -2.57 4.41 -17.61
CA TYR A 385 -1.56 3.91 -18.53
C TYR A 385 -0.66 5.06 -19.04
N PRO A 386 0.36 5.49 -18.28
CA PRO A 386 1.13 6.71 -18.59
C PRO A 386 1.80 6.72 -19.97
N LYS A 387 2.26 5.56 -20.45
CA LYS A 387 2.85 5.39 -21.80
C LYS A 387 1.90 5.79 -22.94
N LEU A 388 0.59 5.78 -22.69
CA LEU A 388 -0.42 6.17 -23.65
C LEU A 388 -0.24 7.60 -24.13
N LEU A 389 0.23 8.51 -23.26
CA LEU A 389 0.41 9.92 -23.63
C LEU A 389 1.31 10.06 -24.87
N ASN A 390 2.44 9.36 -24.88
CA ASN A 390 3.38 9.38 -26.00
C ASN A 390 2.77 8.80 -27.29
N MET A 391 1.97 7.74 -27.16
CA MET A 391 1.27 7.12 -28.29
C MET A 391 0.22 8.06 -28.89
N LEU A 392 -0.58 8.72 -28.03
CA LEU A 392 -1.61 9.65 -28.49
C LEU A 392 -1.01 10.90 -29.13
N VAL A 393 0.09 11.43 -28.60
CA VAL A 393 0.82 12.53 -29.24
C VAL A 393 1.29 12.11 -30.65
N LYS A 394 1.85 10.91 -30.79
CA LYS A 394 2.28 10.37 -32.08
C LYS A 394 1.10 10.19 -33.04
N TYR A 395 0.02 9.53 -32.59
CA TYR A 395 -1.14 9.26 -33.44
C TYR A 395 -1.90 10.53 -33.80
N ASN A 396 -2.03 11.47 -32.88
CA ASN A 396 -2.60 12.78 -33.18
C ASN A 396 -1.84 13.46 -34.31
N LYS A 397 -0.50 13.39 -34.33
CA LYS A 397 0.30 13.91 -35.45
C LYS A 397 0.08 13.15 -36.76
N GLU A 398 -0.05 11.83 -36.73
CA GLU A 398 -0.26 10.98 -37.92
C GLU A 398 -1.68 11.11 -38.49
N THR A 399 -2.68 11.28 -37.63
CA THR A 399 -4.10 11.26 -38.02
C THR A 399 -4.76 12.64 -38.03
N ALA A 400 -4.09 13.68 -37.55
CA ALA A 400 -4.63 15.03 -37.52
C ALA A 400 -4.94 15.50 -38.93
N GLN A 401 -6.23 15.61 -39.23
CA GLN A 401 -6.70 16.24 -40.46
C GLN A 401 -6.65 17.78 -40.36
N LYS A 402 -6.78 18.34 -39.14
CA LYS A 402 -6.87 19.81 -38.92
C LYS A 402 -6.13 20.37 -37.69
N TYR A 403 -6.01 19.62 -36.58
CA TYR A 403 -5.42 20.12 -35.32
C TYR A 403 -4.45 19.13 -34.68
N THR A 404 -3.25 19.60 -34.35
CA THR A 404 -2.22 18.85 -33.61
C THR A 404 -2.09 19.40 -32.20
N TRP A 405 -1.93 18.52 -31.20
CA TRP A 405 -1.75 18.91 -29.80
C TRP A 405 -0.56 19.87 -29.62
N THR A 406 -0.80 20.92 -28.86
CA THR A 406 0.12 21.99 -28.51
C THR A 406 0.72 21.80 -27.11
N GLU A 407 1.68 22.64 -26.76
CA GLU A 407 2.24 22.70 -25.40
C GLU A 407 1.14 22.96 -24.34
N GLU A 408 0.14 23.77 -24.67
CA GLU A 408 -0.97 24.10 -23.76
C GLU A 408 -1.89 22.91 -23.50
N ASP A 409 -2.17 22.11 -24.54
CA ASP A 409 -3.00 20.90 -24.41
C ASP A 409 -2.31 19.88 -23.51
N LEU A 410 -1.00 19.69 -23.67
CA LEU A 410 -0.22 18.81 -22.81
C LEU A 410 -0.23 19.30 -21.36
N MET A 411 -0.10 20.61 -21.11
CA MET A 411 -0.21 21.16 -19.74
C MET A 411 -1.58 20.86 -19.11
N LYS A 412 -2.67 21.03 -19.87
CA LYS A 412 -4.03 20.73 -19.39
C LYS A 412 -4.24 19.24 -19.12
N ILE A 413 -3.70 18.35 -19.95
CA ILE A 413 -3.73 16.89 -19.70
C ILE A 413 -2.92 16.55 -18.44
N LEU A 414 -1.71 17.09 -18.29
CA LEU A 414 -0.83 16.81 -17.16
C LEU A 414 -1.38 17.26 -15.81
N ASN A 415 -2.29 18.24 -15.76
CA ASN A 415 -3.01 18.59 -14.51
C ASN A 415 -3.71 17.38 -13.87
N TYR A 416 -4.15 16.42 -14.68
CA TYR A 416 -4.83 15.21 -14.21
C TYR A 416 -3.88 14.00 -14.09
N CYS A 417 -2.74 14.02 -14.80
CA CYS A 417 -1.77 12.92 -14.80
C CYS A 417 -0.29 13.40 -14.83
N PRO A 418 0.22 14.08 -13.79
CA PRO A 418 1.56 14.68 -13.81
C PRO A 418 2.68 13.70 -14.16
N ASN A 419 2.61 12.48 -13.60
CA ASN A 419 3.62 11.43 -13.78
C ASN A 419 3.79 10.95 -15.24
N ALA A 420 2.84 11.24 -16.14
CA ALA A 420 2.95 10.84 -17.54
C ALA A 420 3.99 11.66 -18.32
N TYR A 421 4.42 12.82 -17.79
CA TYR A 421 5.42 13.67 -18.45
C TYR A 421 6.75 12.94 -18.73
N SER A 422 7.17 12.00 -17.87
CA SER A 422 8.41 11.23 -18.09
C SER A 422 8.35 10.29 -19.29
N GLU A 423 7.15 9.93 -19.76
CA GLU A 423 6.95 9.00 -20.88
C GLU A 423 7.00 9.69 -22.25
N LEU A 424 6.98 11.03 -22.30
CA LEU A 424 7.07 11.77 -23.55
C LEU A 424 8.43 11.52 -24.23
N THR A 425 8.40 11.25 -25.55
CA THR A 425 9.60 11.03 -26.38
C THR A 425 9.75 12.14 -27.43
N PRO A 426 10.88 12.21 -28.16
CA PRO A 426 11.08 13.23 -29.19
C PRO A 426 9.99 13.25 -30.27
N GLU A 427 9.63 14.43 -30.76
CA GLU A 427 8.62 14.63 -31.81
C GLU A 427 8.99 13.97 -33.15
N ASN A 428 10.29 13.72 -33.36
CA ASN A 428 10.82 13.04 -34.53
C ASN A 428 12.01 12.14 -34.09
N PRO A 429 11.96 10.82 -34.35
CA PRO A 429 13.08 9.92 -34.08
C PRO A 429 14.38 10.32 -34.81
N GLU A 430 14.26 10.94 -35.99
CA GLU A 430 15.39 11.37 -36.82
C GLU A 430 15.93 12.76 -36.43
N ASN A 431 15.20 13.52 -35.63
CA ASN A 431 15.60 14.85 -35.16
C ASN A 431 15.38 14.96 -33.64
N SER A 432 16.30 14.34 -32.90
CA SER A 432 16.28 14.19 -31.43
C SER A 432 16.23 15.51 -30.65
N ASN A 433 16.46 16.64 -31.32
CA ASN A 433 16.52 17.95 -30.68
C ASN A 433 15.13 18.46 -30.24
N LYS A 434 14.04 18.21 -30.99
CA LYS A 434 12.67 18.61 -30.58
C LYS A 434 12.01 17.57 -29.70
N ASN A 435 12.47 17.49 -28.45
CA ASN A 435 11.90 16.63 -27.43
C ASN A 435 10.93 17.42 -26.55
N TRP A 436 9.70 16.92 -26.36
CA TRP A 436 8.71 17.53 -25.46
C TRP A 436 9.22 17.71 -24.02
N ARG A 437 10.19 16.89 -23.62
CA ARG A 437 10.86 17.00 -22.31
C ARG A 437 11.99 18.03 -22.30
N SER A 438 12.34 18.61 -23.45
CA SER A 438 13.42 19.58 -23.59
C SER A 438 13.00 20.95 -23.09
N PHE A 439 13.64 21.41 -22.02
CA PHE A 439 13.41 22.76 -21.50
C PHE A 439 13.74 23.85 -22.53
N LYS A 440 14.71 23.59 -23.42
CA LYS A 440 15.11 24.54 -24.46
C LYS A 440 13.98 24.87 -25.44
N TYR A 441 13.12 23.89 -25.73
CA TYR A 441 12.04 24.02 -26.72
C TYR A 441 10.65 24.18 -26.08
N TYR A 442 10.42 23.61 -24.88
CA TYR A 442 9.13 23.60 -24.19
C TYR A 442 9.30 23.99 -22.71
N SER A 443 9.78 25.21 -22.48
CA SER A 443 10.09 25.70 -21.12
C SER A 443 8.85 25.86 -20.25
N LYS A 444 7.70 26.22 -20.82
CA LYS A 444 6.43 26.38 -20.06
C LYS A 444 5.90 25.02 -19.59
N LEU A 445 5.89 24.02 -20.47
CA LEU A 445 5.48 22.66 -20.16
C LEU A 445 6.38 22.03 -19.10
N ALA A 446 7.69 22.19 -19.23
CA ALA A 446 8.64 21.68 -18.25
C ALA A 446 8.47 22.36 -16.88
N LEU A 447 8.28 23.68 -16.85
CA LEU A 447 8.01 24.41 -15.59
C LEU A 447 6.71 23.94 -14.95
N HIS A 448 5.63 23.84 -15.73
CA HIS A 448 4.33 23.35 -15.27
C HIS A 448 4.41 21.93 -14.73
N ALA A 449 5.10 21.04 -15.43
CA ALA A 449 5.33 19.66 -15.01
C ALA A 449 6.13 19.57 -13.70
N VAL A 450 7.15 20.42 -13.52
CA VAL A 450 7.93 20.51 -12.26
C VAL A 450 7.08 21.04 -11.12
N THR A 451 6.22 22.05 -11.35
CA THR A 451 5.29 22.56 -10.34
C THR A 451 4.32 21.47 -9.87
N LEU A 452 3.84 20.61 -10.78
CA LEU A 452 2.92 19.53 -10.44
C LEU A 452 3.60 18.31 -9.78
N MET A 453 4.85 18.00 -10.14
CA MET A 453 5.55 16.77 -9.69
C MET A 453 6.56 16.99 -8.57
N GLY A 454 6.99 18.23 -8.30
CA GLY A 454 8.04 18.55 -7.33
C GLY A 454 9.42 18.01 -7.73
N GLU A 455 9.75 16.80 -7.25
CA GLU A 455 11.12 16.25 -7.23
C GLU A 455 11.61 15.70 -8.59
N ASN A 456 10.72 15.50 -9.58
CA ASN A 456 11.04 14.79 -10.82
C ASN A 456 11.64 15.69 -11.92
N LEU A 457 12.65 16.50 -11.59
CA LEU A 457 13.51 17.15 -12.59
C LEU A 457 14.30 16.14 -13.43
N SER A 458 14.44 14.89 -12.97
CA SER A 458 15.01 13.79 -13.78
C SER A 458 14.26 13.58 -15.09
N SER A 459 12.97 13.90 -15.13
CA SER A 459 12.19 13.84 -16.36
C SER A 459 12.50 15.00 -17.32
N VAL A 460 12.91 16.18 -16.85
CA VAL A 460 13.24 17.31 -17.74
C VAL A 460 14.62 17.11 -18.39
N VAL A 461 14.72 17.34 -19.70
CA VAL A 461 15.98 17.37 -20.44
C VAL A 461 16.47 18.81 -20.48
N LEU A 462 17.51 19.09 -19.71
CA LEU A 462 18.24 20.36 -19.74
C LEU A 462 19.31 20.29 -20.85
N GLY A 463 19.50 21.36 -21.60
CA GLY A 463 20.52 21.41 -22.66
C GLY A 463 21.92 21.49 -22.08
N GLU A 464 22.93 20.98 -22.80
CA GLU A 464 24.31 20.90 -22.32
C GLU A 464 25.04 22.26 -22.25
N THR A 465 24.55 23.28 -22.95
CA THR A 465 25.15 24.61 -23.00
C THR A 465 24.09 25.71 -22.94
N TYR A 466 24.11 26.50 -21.86
CA TYR A 466 23.32 27.73 -21.72
C TYR A 466 24.25 28.92 -21.93
N THR A 467 24.32 29.43 -23.16
CA THR A 467 25.30 30.47 -23.55
C THR A 467 24.76 31.88 -23.39
N ASN A 468 23.44 32.07 -23.27
CA ASN A 468 22.80 33.37 -23.15
C ASN A 468 22.22 33.59 -21.74
N SER A 469 22.40 34.79 -21.17
CA SER A 469 21.99 35.14 -19.80
C SER A 469 20.50 34.92 -19.51
N GLY A 470 19.64 35.10 -20.51
CA GLY A 470 18.20 34.86 -20.38
C GLY A 470 17.81 33.39 -20.21
N GLU A 471 18.54 32.46 -20.83
CA GLU A 471 18.25 31.02 -20.70
C GLU A 471 18.68 30.51 -19.32
N LEU A 472 19.81 31.01 -18.80
CA LEU A 472 20.29 30.68 -17.47
C LEU A 472 19.29 31.11 -16.38
N GLU A 473 18.67 32.29 -16.53
CA GLU A 473 17.64 32.79 -15.60
C GLU A 473 16.37 31.91 -15.59
N GLN A 474 15.96 31.40 -16.75
CA GLN A 474 14.82 30.47 -16.84
C GLN A 474 15.12 29.13 -16.15
N VAL A 475 16.33 28.59 -16.34
CA VAL A 475 16.76 27.36 -15.65
C VAL A 475 16.93 27.59 -14.15
N ARG A 476 17.45 28.76 -13.75
CA ARG A 476 17.52 29.19 -12.35
C ARG A 476 16.14 29.13 -11.70
N ASN A 477 15.12 29.72 -12.34
CA ASN A 477 13.75 29.72 -11.86
C ASN A 477 13.13 28.31 -11.81
N LEU A 478 13.41 27.47 -12.81
CA LEU A 478 13.00 26.07 -12.81
C LEU A 478 13.56 25.31 -11.60
N CYS A 479 14.89 25.40 -11.39
CA CYS A 479 15.57 24.73 -10.28
C CYS A 479 15.07 25.24 -8.92
N VAL A 480 14.89 26.55 -8.75
CA VAL A 480 14.31 27.13 -7.52
C VAL A 480 12.89 26.62 -7.27
N THR A 481 12.07 26.54 -8.32
CA THR A 481 10.69 26.02 -8.22
C THR A 481 10.68 24.54 -7.84
N ALA A 482 11.56 23.73 -8.45
CA ALA A 482 11.69 22.32 -8.11
C ALA A 482 12.04 22.12 -6.62
N VAL A 483 12.99 22.91 -6.09
CA VAL A 483 13.40 22.83 -4.68
C VAL A 483 12.26 23.20 -3.74
N LYS A 484 11.47 24.25 -4.08
CA LYS A 484 10.31 24.68 -3.29
C LYS A 484 9.23 23.61 -3.15
N HIS A 485 9.09 22.75 -4.15
CA HIS A 485 8.07 21.70 -4.19
C HIS A 485 8.62 20.31 -3.84
N LEU A 486 9.80 20.22 -3.20
CA LEU A 486 10.32 18.96 -2.70
C LEU A 486 9.46 18.45 -1.53
N ASN A 487 9.03 17.19 -1.60
CA ASN A 487 8.30 16.55 -0.50
C ASN A 487 9.25 16.21 0.65
N HIS A 488 10.50 15.84 0.32
CA HIS A 488 11.51 15.47 1.31
C HIS A 488 12.87 16.15 1.02
N PRO A 489 13.14 17.34 1.58
CA PRO A 489 14.37 18.10 1.31
C PRO A 489 15.66 17.38 1.70
N PHE A 490 15.60 16.39 2.61
CA PHE A 490 16.74 15.59 3.03
C PHE A 490 16.98 14.33 2.17
N ASN A 491 16.04 13.94 1.30
CA ASN A 491 16.10 12.71 0.49
C ASN A 491 16.15 12.97 -1.03
N VAL A 492 16.67 14.13 -1.43
CA VAL A 492 16.83 14.47 -2.85
C VAL A 492 17.78 13.48 -3.55
N SER A 493 17.37 12.97 -4.71
CA SER A 493 18.13 11.97 -5.48
C SER A 493 19.44 12.53 -6.03
N LYS A 494 20.51 11.72 -6.08
CA LYS A 494 21.80 12.08 -6.73
C LYS A 494 21.62 12.59 -8.17
N LEU A 495 20.59 12.10 -8.86
CA LEU A 495 20.22 12.46 -10.23
C LEU A 495 19.74 13.92 -10.38
N PHE A 496 19.14 14.49 -9.34
CA PHE A 496 18.75 15.90 -9.32
C PHE A 496 19.99 16.80 -9.42
N PHE A 497 21.00 16.51 -8.59
CA PHE A 497 22.22 17.31 -8.49
C PHE A 497 23.07 17.23 -9.76
N SER A 498 23.16 16.06 -10.40
CA SER A 498 23.92 15.90 -11.66
C SER A 498 23.35 16.71 -12.82
N LYS A 499 22.12 17.23 -12.71
CA LYS A 499 21.45 18.02 -13.74
C LYS A 499 21.54 19.52 -13.52
N ILE A 500 21.96 19.99 -12.35
CA ILE A 500 22.15 21.42 -12.12
C ILE A 500 23.32 21.90 -13.00
N PRO A 501 23.11 22.88 -13.91
CA PRO A 501 24.21 23.41 -14.71
C PRO A 501 25.34 23.93 -13.83
N GLY A 502 26.59 23.63 -14.18
CA GLY A 502 27.76 24.10 -13.41
C GLY A 502 27.87 25.63 -13.32
N ALA A 503 27.20 26.39 -14.20
CA ALA A 503 27.09 27.84 -14.07
C ALA A 503 26.26 28.25 -12.84
N LEU A 504 25.21 27.50 -12.49
CA LEU A 504 24.36 27.77 -11.33
C LEU A 504 25.01 27.33 -10.00
N THR A 505 25.92 26.35 -10.02
CA THR A 505 26.69 26.01 -8.82
C THR A 505 27.69 27.10 -8.41
N LYS A 506 27.89 28.11 -9.26
CA LYS A 506 28.70 29.32 -9.02
C LYS A 506 27.86 30.59 -8.92
N ASP A 507 26.54 30.45 -8.76
CA ASP A 507 25.59 31.56 -8.76
C ASP A 507 25.12 31.86 -7.34
N ARG A 508 25.57 33.00 -6.80
CA ARG A 508 25.30 33.42 -5.42
C ARG A 508 23.81 33.53 -5.10
N ASP A 509 23.03 34.12 -6.01
CA ASP A 509 21.59 34.34 -5.80
C ASP A 509 20.81 33.04 -5.85
N PHE A 510 21.21 32.13 -6.73
CA PHE A 510 20.66 30.78 -6.79
C PHE A 510 20.93 30.01 -5.50
N LEU A 511 22.20 29.93 -5.08
CA LEU A 511 22.61 29.18 -3.89
C LEU A 511 21.91 29.69 -2.62
N LYS A 512 21.80 31.02 -2.46
CA LYS A 512 21.10 31.63 -1.31
C LYS A 512 19.60 31.28 -1.24
N LYS A 513 18.93 31.09 -2.38
CA LYS A 513 17.50 30.70 -2.41
C LYS A 513 17.28 29.22 -2.12
N VAL A 514 18.25 28.39 -2.48
CA VAL A 514 18.08 26.94 -2.58
C VAL A 514 18.63 26.18 -1.36
N ILE A 515 19.80 26.56 -0.84
CA ILE A 515 20.46 25.82 0.25
C ILE A 515 19.67 25.84 1.56
N PRO A 516 19.01 26.94 1.98
CA PRO A 516 18.17 26.92 3.18
C PRO A 516 17.02 25.90 3.11
N GLN A 517 16.54 25.61 1.89
CA GLN A 517 15.47 24.63 1.66
C GLN A 517 16.02 23.22 1.46
N CYS A 518 17.20 23.08 0.83
CA CYS A 518 17.84 21.80 0.58
C CYS A 518 19.37 21.88 0.84
N PRO A 519 19.81 21.72 2.10
CA PRO A 519 21.22 21.87 2.48
C PRO A 519 22.18 20.97 1.71
N ARG A 520 21.73 19.79 1.27
CA ARG A 520 22.57 18.85 0.50
C ARG A 520 23.15 19.44 -0.79
N ILE A 521 22.54 20.49 -1.35
CA ILE A 521 23.04 21.17 -2.56
C ILE A 521 24.39 21.84 -2.28
N GLY A 522 24.66 22.22 -1.03
CA GLY A 522 25.95 22.81 -0.63
C GLY A 522 27.15 21.92 -0.95
N TYR A 523 27.01 20.59 -0.86
CA TYR A 523 28.11 19.65 -1.15
C TYR A 523 28.48 19.55 -2.64
N PHE A 524 27.77 20.25 -3.53
CA PHE A 524 28.05 20.31 -4.97
C PHE A 524 28.50 21.69 -5.44
N ILE A 525 28.67 22.65 -4.52
CA ILE A 525 29.24 23.95 -4.84
C ILE A 525 30.66 23.75 -5.35
N ASP A 526 31.08 24.56 -6.33
CA ASP A 526 32.48 24.61 -6.72
C ASP A 526 33.31 25.26 -5.59
N ASP A 527 34.17 24.47 -4.96
CA ASP A 527 34.94 24.88 -3.79
C ASP A 527 35.86 26.08 -4.07
N LEU A 528 36.45 26.19 -5.28
CA LEU A 528 37.31 27.33 -5.66
C LEU A 528 36.51 28.63 -5.81
N PHE A 529 35.24 28.51 -6.19
CA PHE A 529 34.31 29.64 -6.18
C PHE A 529 33.95 30.02 -4.75
N LEU A 530 33.63 29.04 -3.90
CA LEU A 530 33.23 29.29 -2.51
C LEU A 530 34.37 29.92 -1.69
N GLU A 531 35.61 29.46 -1.87
CA GLU A 531 36.80 29.99 -1.17
C GLU A 531 37.01 31.49 -1.39
N LYS A 532 36.52 32.04 -2.51
CA LYS A 532 36.67 33.46 -2.88
C LYS A 532 35.50 34.35 -2.45
N ASP A 533 34.42 33.80 -1.91
CA ASP A 533 33.20 34.55 -1.56
C ASP A 533 32.88 34.42 -0.05
N TRP A 534 33.49 35.31 0.74
CA TRP A 534 33.32 35.35 2.19
C TRP A 534 31.86 35.53 2.64
N ASP A 535 31.13 36.41 1.97
CA ASP A 535 29.74 36.66 2.33
C ASP A 535 28.87 35.43 2.10
N LEU A 536 29.15 34.67 1.04
CA LEU A 536 28.44 33.41 0.78
C LEU A 536 28.83 32.36 1.82
N ILE A 537 30.11 32.23 2.17
CA ILE A 537 30.57 31.35 3.27
C ILE A 537 29.79 31.63 4.55
N MET A 538 29.71 32.90 4.96
CA MET A 538 29.02 33.30 6.18
C MET A 538 27.51 33.05 6.11
N PHE A 539 26.89 33.27 4.95
CA PHE A 539 25.48 32.95 4.73
C PHE A 539 25.18 31.45 4.82
N LEU A 540 26.09 30.60 4.33
CA LEU A 540 25.89 29.15 4.24
C LEU A 540 26.23 28.41 5.55
N ALA A 541 27.10 28.97 6.38
CA ALA A 541 27.57 28.38 7.64
C ALA A 541 26.46 27.80 8.57
N PRO A 542 25.26 28.42 8.70
CA PRO A 542 24.19 27.86 9.53
C PRO A 542 23.48 26.64 8.91
N PHE A 543 23.58 26.45 7.60
CA PHE A 543 22.81 25.43 6.87
C PHE A 543 23.65 24.22 6.48
N VAL A 544 24.93 24.42 6.19
CA VAL A 544 25.86 23.38 5.72
C VAL A 544 27.21 23.50 6.39
N SER A 545 27.89 22.35 6.57
CA SER A 545 29.26 22.32 7.03
C SER A 545 30.20 22.80 5.91
N VAL A 546 30.41 24.12 5.84
CA VAL A 546 31.32 24.75 4.86
C VAL A 546 32.75 24.21 5.00
N VAL A 547 33.15 23.86 6.22
CA VAL A 547 34.44 23.22 6.48
C VAL A 547 34.53 21.87 5.77
N ASP A 548 33.48 21.04 5.79
CA ASP A 548 33.49 19.76 5.06
C ASP A 548 33.51 19.95 3.54
N ILE A 549 32.80 20.95 3.02
CA ILE A 549 32.79 21.28 1.58
C ILE A 549 34.22 21.60 1.12
N LEU A 550 34.87 22.56 1.78
CA LEU A 550 36.24 22.96 1.44
C LEU A 550 37.31 21.90 1.82
N PHE A 551 36.97 20.93 2.68
CA PHE A 551 37.88 19.84 3.09
C PHE A 551 38.06 18.75 2.02
N ILE A 552 37.05 18.47 1.18
CA ILE A 552 37.07 17.38 0.19
C ILE A 552 38.28 17.50 -0.78
N LEU A 553 38.81 18.71 -1.00
CA LEU A 553 39.99 18.97 -1.83
C LEU A 553 41.36 18.77 -1.15
N SER A 554 41.48 18.75 0.19
CA SER A 554 42.76 18.37 0.81
C SER A 554 43.09 16.89 0.51
N TYR A 555 42.05 16.10 0.24
CA TYR A 555 42.15 14.69 -0.15
C TYR A 555 42.31 14.50 -1.67
N SER A 556 41.64 15.30 -2.51
CA SER A 556 41.60 15.06 -3.96
C SER A 556 42.77 15.67 -4.75
N SER A 557 43.58 16.54 -4.15
CA SER A 557 44.75 17.13 -4.81
C SER A 557 45.99 16.22 -4.82
N THR A 558 46.04 15.15 -4.00
CA THR A 558 47.23 14.27 -3.90
C THR A 558 47.06 12.84 -4.37
N THR A 559 45.86 12.24 -4.44
CA THR A 559 45.72 10.88 -5.00
C THR A 559 44.35 10.65 -5.61
N ARG A 560 44.29 10.60 -6.95
CA ARG A 560 43.09 10.20 -7.73
C ARG A 560 42.87 8.68 -7.78
N GLY A 561 43.50 7.90 -6.91
CA GLY A 561 43.35 6.45 -6.88
C GLY A 561 43.75 5.87 -5.53
N LEU A 562 42.76 5.61 -4.68
CA LEU A 562 42.69 4.55 -3.65
C LEU A 562 41.57 4.93 -2.67
N ALA A 563 40.33 4.63 -3.07
CA ALA A 563 39.23 4.55 -2.12
C ALA A 563 39.49 3.39 -1.15
N TRP A 564 39.26 3.63 0.15
CA TRP A 564 39.21 2.66 1.25
C TRP A 564 40.52 2.21 1.95
N GLY A 565 41.65 2.87 1.70
CA GLY A 565 42.94 2.47 2.32
C GLY A 565 43.46 3.29 3.51
N VAL A 566 42.97 4.52 3.76
CA VAL A 566 43.67 5.48 4.65
C VAL A 566 42.77 5.98 5.78
N ILE A 567 42.36 5.09 6.66
CA ILE A 567 41.72 5.44 7.95
C ILE A 567 42.76 5.62 9.07
N ASN A 568 44.05 5.36 8.82
CA ASN A 568 45.05 5.23 9.90
C ASN A 568 46.29 6.15 9.85
N ASP A 569 46.37 7.15 8.96
CA ASP A 569 47.55 8.03 8.95
C ASP A 569 47.26 9.43 9.52
N LYS A 570 48.02 9.82 10.54
CA LYS A 570 47.90 11.05 11.35
C LYS A 570 48.36 12.31 10.61
N ARG A 571 48.25 12.36 9.28
CA ARG A 571 48.75 13.49 8.47
C ARG A 571 47.67 14.00 7.53
N ILE A 572 47.29 15.26 7.78
CA ILE A 572 46.55 16.20 6.91
C ILE A 572 45.02 16.21 7.11
N HIS A 573 44.61 16.80 8.25
CA HIS A 573 43.25 17.30 8.50
C HIS A 573 43.29 18.81 8.78
N LYS A 574 43.56 19.65 7.77
CA LYS A 574 43.64 21.11 7.99
C LYS A 574 42.50 21.85 7.31
N THR A 575 41.62 22.44 8.11
CA THR A 575 40.75 23.54 7.71
C THR A 575 41.58 24.63 7.03
N PRO A 576 41.08 25.27 5.95
CA PRO A 576 41.79 26.38 5.31
C PRO A 576 42.23 27.44 6.31
N ASP A 577 43.47 27.94 6.20
CA ASP A 577 44.07 28.84 7.19
C ASP A 577 43.22 30.08 7.47
N PHE A 578 42.53 30.60 6.44
CA PHE A 578 41.64 31.76 6.56
C PHE A 578 40.35 31.49 7.35
N LEU A 579 39.92 30.22 7.48
CA LEU A 579 38.81 29.79 8.33
C LEU A 579 39.30 29.29 9.70
N TYR A 580 40.46 28.65 9.73
CA TYR A 580 41.03 28.00 10.91
C TYR A 580 41.16 28.94 12.11
N ASN A 581 41.50 30.21 11.86
CA ASN A 581 41.65 31.27 12.87
C ASN A 581 40.51 32.30 12.84
N ASN A 582 39.38 32.03 12.16
CA ASN A 582 38.32 33.01 12.01
C ASN A 582 37.22 32.85 13.07
N ARG A 583 37.15 33.83 13.99
CA ARG A 583 36.19 33.85 15.10
C ARG A 583 34.74 33.95 14.62
N GLU A 584 34.45 34.87 13.70
CA GLU A 584 33.08 35.14 13.24
C GLU A 584 32.47 33.90 12.57
N PHE A 585 33.24 33.25 11.71
CA PHE A 585 32.82 32.01 11.05
C PHE A 585 32.67 30.84 12.04
N ALA A 586 33.54 30.73 13.04
CA ALA A 586 33.40 29.72 14.10
C ALA A 586 32.07 29.89 14.85
N LEU A 587 31.70 31.12 15.24
CA LEU A 587 30.43 31.40 15.92
C LEU A 587 29.20 31.10 15.05
N ALA A 588 29.28 31.32 13.74
CA ALA A 588 28.20 31.02 12.81
C ALA A 588 28.05 29.50 12.57
N THR A 589 29.16 28.80 12.38
CA THR A 589 29.19 27.37 12.01
C THR A 589 28.88 26.47 13.20
N LEU A 590 29.49 26.71 14.37
CA LEU A 590 29.43 25.78 15.50
C LEU A 590 28.06 25.74 16.18
N LYS A 591 27.21 26.74 15.96
CA LYS A 591 25.80 26.71 16.39
C LYS A 591 25.02 25.58 15.73
N SER A 592 25.26 25.33 14.44
CA SER A 592 24.61 24.26 13.68
C SER A 592 25.44 22.98 13.62
N PHE A 593 26.77 23.09 13.69
CA PHE A 593 27.71 21.98 13.50
C PHE A 593 28.78 21.91 14.62
N PRO A 594 28.39 21.63 15.87
CA PRO A 594 29.29 21.67 17.03
C PRO A 594 30.47 20.69 16.93
N LEU A 595 30.28 19.56 16.21
CA LEU A 595 31.34 18.55 15.99
C LEU A 595 32.55 19.08 15.19
N GLN A 596 32.43 20.23 14.55
CA GLN A 596 33.53 20.86 13.81
C GLN A 596 34.52 21.60 14.73
N TYR A 597 34.27 21.67 16.04
CA TYR A 597 35.09 22.44 17.00
C TYR A 597 36.60 22.15 16.93
N ASN A 598 36.98 20.87 16.83
CA ASN A 598 38.40 20.47 16.77
C ASN A 598 39.13 20.94 15.50
N ARG A 599 38.39 21.46 14.52
CA ARG A 599 38.92 21.93 13.24
C ARG A 599 39.34 23.39 13.24
N PHE A 600 39.15 24.10 14.35
CA PHE A 600 39.59 25.47 14.57
C PHE A 600 40.88 25.52 15.37
N SER A 601 41.57 26.66 15.37
CA SER A 601 42.80 26.84 16.14
C SER A 601 42.57 26.81 17.65
N SER A 602 43.63 26.55 18.41
CA SER A 602 43.57 26.61 19.88
C SER A 602 43.09 27.97 20.38
N GLN A 603 43.43 29.07 19.69
CA GLN A 603 42.96 30.42 20.02
C GLN A 603 41.44 30.55 19.88
N ILE A 604 40.85 30.03 18.80
CA ILE A 604 39.39 30.03 18.59
C ILE A 604 38.69 29.08 19.55
N GLN A 605 39.27 27.91 19.79
CA GLN A 605 38.78 26.95 20.78
C GLN A 605 38.81 27.53 22.21
N GLU A 606 39.69 28.48 22.49
CA GLU A 606 39.80 29.19 23.77
C GLU A 606 38.92 30.43 23.86
N ASP A 607 38.25 30.81 22.77
CA ASP A 607 37.29 31.92 22.80
C ASP A 607 36.10 31.56 23.72
N PRO A 608 35.78 32.40 24.73
CA PRO A 608 34.72 32.09 25.68
C PRO A 608 33.34 31.90 25.05
N GLU A 609 33.02 32.62 23.98
CA GLU A 609 31.72 32.54 23.31
C GLU A 609 31.63 31.25 22.49
N VAL A 610 32.68 30.92 21.73
CA VAL A 610 32.78 29.64 21.00
C VAL A 610 32.69 28.46 21.95
N PHE A 611 33.43 28.50 23.05
CA PHE A 611 33.43 27.44 24.05
C PHE A 611 32.03 27.21 24.64
N ASN A 612 31.32 28.30 24.94
CA ASN A 612 29.94 28.24 25.45
C ASN A 612 28.96 27.64 24.42
N ILE A 613 29.08 27.97 23.13
CA ILE A 613 28.24 27.38 22.08
C ILE A 613 28.35 25.85 22.08
N ILE A 614 29.57 25.31 22.16
CA ILE A 614 29.76 23.86 22.20
C ILE A 614 29.16 23.26 23.46
N LEU A 615 29.36 23.91 24.59
CA LEU A 615 28.89 23.44 25.89
C LEU A 615 27.35 23.42 25.98
N GLU A 616 26.68 24.36 25.30
CA GLU A 616 25.22 24.48 25.24
C GLU A 616 24.59 23.67 24.09
N SER A 617 25.41 23.10 23.19
CA SER A 617 24.92 22.39 22.01
C SER A 617 24.30 21.01 22.29
N GLY A 618 24.53 20.45 23.49
CA GLY A 618 24.13 19.08 23.84
C GLY A 618 24.84 17.98 23.03
N CYS A 619 25.89 18.30 22.28
CA CYS A 619 26.66 17.32 21.52
C CYS A 619 27.43 16.36 22.44
N ASP A 620 27.72 15.15 21.97
CA ASP A 620 28.56 14.21 22.69
C ASP A 620 30.00 14.73 22.80
N ILE A 621 30.32 15.29 23.97
CA ILE A 621 31.62 15.91 24.26
C ILE A 621 32.80 14.93 24.12
N SER A 622 32.57 13.62 24.21
CA SER A 622 33.63 12.61 24.04
C SER A 622 34.21 12.60 22.62
N THR A 623 33.41 13.02 21.64
CA THR A 623 33.83 13.17 20.24
C THR A 623 34.72 14.40 20.00
N LEU A 624 34.89 15.25 21.03
CA LEU A 624 35.68 16.47 21.00
C LEU A 624 36.86 16.41 21.98
N PRO A 625 37.97 15.68 21.70
CA PRO A 625 39.01 15.38 22.69
C PRO A 625 39.64 16.59 23.37
N VAL A 626 39.85 17.69 22.64
CA VAL A 626 40.43 18.92 23.19
C VAL A 626 39.46 19.59 24.16
N PHE A 627 38.20 19.69 23.78
CA PHE A 627 37.13 20.21 24.61
C PHE A 627 36.92 19.33 25.85
N TYR A 628 36.78 18.02 25.63
CA TYR A 628 36.63 17.00 26.65
C TYR A 628 37.69 17.10 27.74
N LYS A 629 38.98 17.20 27.36
CA LYS A 629 40.09 17.31 28.31
C LYS A 629 39.98 18.54 29.22
N LYS A 630 39.37 19.64 28.74
CA LYS A 630 39.18 20.88 29.51
C LYS A 630 37.96 20.80 30.44
N VAL A 631 36.88 20.17 30.01
CA VAL A 631 35.63 20.10 30.78
C VAL A 631 35.63 18.96 31.80
N LYS A 632 36.25 17.81 31.47
CA LYS A 632 36.11 16.56 32.24
C LYS A 632 36.39 16.69 33.74
N GLY A 633 37.32 17.55 34.15
CA GLY A 633 37.71 17.76 35.56
C GLY A 633 37.29 19.11 36.15
N ASN A 634 36.58 19.95 35.39
CA ASN A 634 36.17 21.27 35.83
C ASN A 634 34.70 21.26 36.28
N LYS A 635 34.48 21.35 37.60
CA LYS A 635 33.15 21.29 38.22
C LYS A 635 32.15 22.29 37.62
N LEU A 636 32.55 23.56 37.44
CA LEU A 636 31.67 24.62 36.94
C LEU A 636 31.26 24.38 35.49
N LEU A 637 32.20 23.95 34.64
CA LEU A 637 31.94 23.65 33.24
C LEU A 637 31.12 22.36 33.08
N ALA A 638 31.38 21.35 33.91
CA ALA A 638 30.60 20.12 33.95
C ALA A 638 29.15 20.42 34.34
N GLU A 639 28.91 21.23 35.38
CA GLU A 639 27.55 21.65 35.76
C GLU A 639 26.79 22.25 34.57
N LYS A 640 27.42 23.20 33.87
CA LYS A 640 26.81 23.84 32.71
C LYS A 640 26.53 22.82 31.60
N ALA A 641 27.43 21.88 31.32
CA ALA A 641 27.25 20.88 30.28
C ALA A 641 26.11 19.89 30.60
N LEU A 642 26.00 19.51 31.88
CA LEU A 642 24.93 18.64 32.37
C LEU A 642 23.54 19.27 32.20
N ARG A 643 23.42 20.60 32.34
CA ARG A 643 22.18 21.34 32.10
C ARG A 643 21.70 21.32 30.64
N PHE A 644 22.54 20.87 29.70
CA PHE A 644 22.21 20.67 28.29
C PHE A 644 22.25 19.19 27.90
N GLY A 645 22.17 18.27 28.87
CA GLY A 645 22.02 16.83 28.62
C GLY A 645 23.32 16.06 28.38
N ALA A 646 24.48 16.60 28.77
CA ALA A 646 25.73 15.83 28.73
C ALA A 646 25.66 14.59 29.65
N ASN A 647 26.30 13.49 29.24
CA ASN A 647 26.38 12.29 30.07
C ASN A 647 27.38 12.49 31.21
N ILE A 648 26.95 12.31 32.46
CA ILE A 648 27.77 12.56 33.64
C ILE A 648 28.99 11.62 33.77
N PHE A 649 28.92 10.40 33.24
CA PHE A 649 30.02 9.43 33.30
C PHE A 649 31.19 9.77 32.37
N LEU A 650 31.08 10.87 31.62
CA LEU A 650 32.16 11.46 30.85
C LEU A 650 33.07 12.38 31.71
N PHE A 651 32.69 12.71 32.94
CA PHE A 651 33.51 13.57 33.81
C PHE A 651 34.40 12.75 34.75
N ASP A 652 35.33 13.40 35.42
CA ASP A 652 36.19 12.77 36.43
C ASP A 652 35.36 12.29 37.63
N GLU A 653 35.89 11.31 38.38
CA GLU A 653 35.18 10.66 39.49
C GLU A 653 34.65 11.60 40.56
N CYS A 654 35.39 12.67 40.86
CA CYS A 654 34.95 13.69 41.80
C CYS A 654 33.69 14.45 41.35
N ILE A 655 33.40 14.48 40.03
CA ILE A 655 32.23 15.14 39.44
C ILE A 655 31.05 14.18 39.35
N TYR A 656 31.24 12.97 38.82
CA TYR A 656 30.12 12.03 38.72
C TYR A 656 29.69 11.44 40.08
N ASN A 657 30.53 11.55 41.11
CA ASN A 657 30.15 11.27 42.51
C ASN A 657 29.73 12.52 43.29
N ASP A 658 29.59 13.70 42.65
CA ASP A 658 29.03 14.90 43.30
C ASP A 658 27.51 14.84 43.29
N ARG A 659 26.90 14.90 44.49
CA ARG A 659 25.45 14.76 44.68
C ARG A 659 24.64 15.78 43.88
N GLU A 660 25.04 17.04 43.89
CA GLU A 660 24.25 18.11 43.27
C GLU A 660 24.37 18.10 41.75
N LEU A 661 25.55 17.77 41.23
CA LEU A 661 25.75 17.59 39.79
C LEU A 661 25.02 16.35 39.26
N PHE A 662 25.03 15.26 40.02
CA PHE A 662 24.33 14.04 39.64
C PHE A 662 22.82 14.23 39.58
N LYS A 663 22.22 15.06 40.46
CA LYS A 663 20.82 15.48 40.34
C LYS A 663 20.54 16.20 39.01
N ILE A 664 21.41 17.14 38.60
CA ILE A 664 21.25 17.84 37.32
C ILE A 664 21.26 16.82 36.16
N ALA A 665 22.16 15.84 36.18
CA ALA A 665 22.22 14.80 35.16
C ALA A 665 20.93 13.96 35.10
N ILE A 666 20.39 13.56 36.26
CA ILE A 666 19.14 12.80 36.38
C ILE A 666 17.94 13.53 35.72
N THR A 667 17.89 14.86 35.76
CA THR A 667 16.78 15.61 35.12
C THR A 667 16.68 15.38 33.61
N HIS A 668 17.80 15.10 32.96
CA HIS A 668 17.87 14.86 31.52
C HIS A 668 17.85 13.36 31.19
N ASP A 669 18.47 12.54 32.04
CA ASP A 669 18.50 11.08 31.88
C ASP A 669 18.40 10.36 33.24
N PRO A 670 17.18 9.96 33.65
CA PRO A 670 16.98 9.25 34.91
C PRO A 670 17.66 7.87 35.00
N ARG A 671 18.12 7.26 33.90
CA ARG A 671 18.80 5.94 33.93
C ARG A 671 20.12 5.96 34.64
N LEU A 672 20.76 7.12 34.67
CA LEU A 672 22.11 7.26 35.19
C LEU A 672 22.22 6.73 36.63
N ILE A 673 21.12 6.79 37.39
CA ILE A 673 21.05 6.23 38.75
C ILE A 673 21.45 4.75 38.82
N GLY A 674 21.02 3.92 37.87
CA GLY A 674 21.32 2.48 37.85
C GLY A 674 22.77 2.16 37.48
N MET A 675 23.49 3.14 36.92
CA MET A 675 24.89 3.02 36.54
C MET A 675 25.85 3.57 37.62
N SER A 676 25.34 4.28 38.64
CA SER A 676 26.17 4.88 39.70
C SER A 676 26.34 3.94 40.88
N ASP A 677 27.56 3.49 41.14
CA ASP A 677 27.86 2.68 42.33
C ASP A 677 27.68 3.45 43.65
N VAL A 678 27.77 4.78 43.62
CA VAL A 678 27.66 5.65 44.79
C VAL A 678 26.20 5.98 45.12
N PHE A 679 25.37 6.29 44.11
CA PHE A 679 24.01 6.80 44.34
C PHE A 679 22.89 5.77 44.14
N LYS A 680 23.16 4.59 43.55
CA LYS A 680 22.13 3.54 43.40
C LYS A 680 21.53 3.04 44.71
N GLY A 681 22.25 3.21 45.83
CA GLY A 681 21.79 2.88 47.19
C GLY A 681 21.30 4.09 47.99
N ASP A 682 21.28 5.28 47.41
CA ASP A 682 20.84 6.51 48.08
C ASP A 682 19.34 6.73 47.88
N LYS A 683 18.59 6.65 48.98
CA LYS A 683 17.12 6.76 48.98
C LYS A 683 16.61 8.03 48.30
N GLU A 684 17.18 9.19 48.64
CA GLU A 684 16.70 10.47 48.11
C GLU A 684 17.01 10.60 46.61
N MET A 685 18.19 10.17 46.17
CA MET A 685 18.57 10.22 44.74
C MET A 685 17.73 9.30 43.88
N VAL A 686 17.44 8.11 44.39
CA VAL A 686 16.57 7.14 43.73
C VAL A 686 15.14 7.69 43.60
N ILE A 687 14.57 8.26 44.67
CA ILE A 687 13.25 8.91 44.64
C ILE A 687 13.24 10.08 43.64
N TYR A 688 14.31 10.88 43.61
CA TYR A 688 14.42 11.99 42.67
C TYR A 688 14.43 11.51 41.21
N ALA A 689 15.20 10.47 40.89
CA ALA A 689 15.21 9.88 39.54
C ALA A 689 13.84 9.33 39.12
N MET A 690 13.13 8.71 40.07
CA MET A 690 11.76 8.25 39.85
C MET A 690 10.81 9.39 39.51
N GLU A 691 10.88 10.51 40.22
CA GLU A 691 10.06 11.69 39.94
C GLU A 691 10.35 12.29 38.57
N GLN A 692 11.63 12.41 38.18
CA GLN A 692 12.00 12.92 36.86
C GLN A 692 11.55 12.00 35.71
N SER A 693 11.52 10.68 35.94
CA SER A 693 11.09 9.71 34.92
C SER A 693 9.64 9.91 34.45
N LYS A 694 8.77 10.49 35.29
CA LYS A 694 7.36 10.78 34.96
C LYS A 694 7.22 11.72 33.75
N ASN A 695 8.22 12.55 33.48
CA ASN A 695 8.23 13.49 32.36
C ASN A 695 8.56 12.83 31.00
N PHE A 696 9.03 11.58 30.98
CA PHE A 696 9.49 10.90 29.78
C PHE A 696 8.51 9.82 29.28
N LYS A 697 7.30 10.23 28.86
CA LYS A 697 6.24 9.32 28.36
C LYS A 697 6.60 8.53 27.09
N SER A 698 7.66 8.91 26.37
CA SER A 698 8.11 8.29 25.10
C SER A 698 9.06 7.10 25.29
N LEU A 699 9.62 6.93 26.49
CA LEU A 699 10.58 5.86 26.77
C LEU A 699 9.84 4.57 27.17
N SER A 700 10.27 3.44 26.60
CA SER A 700 9.69 2.11 26.84
C SER A 700 9.53 1.82 28.35
N PRO A 701 8.45 1.15 28.80
CA PRO A 701 8.19 0.85 30.21
C PRO A 701 9.25 -0.05 30.89
N ASN A 702 10.30 -0.48 30.19
CA ASN A 702 11.37 -1.32 30.72
C ASN A 702 12.64 -0.53 31.14
N PHE A 703 12.57 0.80 31.24
CA PHE A 703 13.75 1.66 31.29
C PHE A 703 14.37 1.84 32.69
N LEU A 704 13.57 1.71 33.76
CA LEU A 704 13.99 1.72 35.16
C LEU A 704 13.21 0.62 35.88
N ASN A 705 13.90 -0.30 36.55
CA ASN A 705 13.34 -1.54 37.06
C ASN A 705 13.96 -1.87 38.45
N PHE A 706 13.34 -2.76 39.23
CA PHE A 706 13.76 -3.12 40.58
C PHE A 706 15.14 -3.75 40.64
N SER A 707 15.61 -4.37 39.55
CA SER A 707 16.97 -4.92 39.47
C SER A 707 18.08 -3.86 39.62
N PHE A 708 17.77 -2.58 39.41
CA PHE A 708 18.73 -1.48 39.59
C PHE A 708 18.83 -0.96 41.03
N LEU A 709 17.87 -1.29 41.90
CA LEU A 709 17.88 -0.80 43.29
C LEU A 709 18.82 -1.64 44.15
N ASP A 710 19.58 -0.98 45.02
CA ASP A 710 20.36 -1.67 46.05
C ASP A 710 19.44 -2.51 46.96
N GLN A 711 19.93 -3.66 47.42
CA GLN A 711 19.20 -4.55 48.32
C GLN A 711 18.68 -3.82 49.57
N LYS A 712 19.41 -2.83 50.09
CA LYS A 712 18.96 -2.03 51.24
C LYS A 712 17.71 -1.20 50.92
N LEU A 713 17.64 -0.61 49.72
CA LEU A 713 16.47 0.15 49.29
C LEU A 713 15.29 -0.75 48.92
N LEU A 714 15.57 -1.95 48.39
CA LEU A 714 14.54 -2.97 48.20
C LEU A 714 13.92 -3.45 49.53
N GLN A 715 14.63 -3.30 50.66
CA GLN A 715 14.09 -3.55 52.00
C GLN A 715 13.36 -2.34 52.60
N ASP A 716 13.49 -1.14 52.02
CA ASP A 716 12.78 0.05 52.47
C ASP A 716 11.35 0.08 51.90
N ARG A 717 10.39 -0.21 52.77
CA ARG A 717 8.97 -0.29 52.42
C ARG A 717 8.43 0.99 51.80
N GLU A 718 8.84 2.16 52.29
CA GLU A 718 8.36 3.45 51.79
C GLU A 718 8.81 3.67 50.35
N VAL A 719 10.05 3.28 50.02
CA VAL A 719 10.59 3.37 48.66
C VAL A 719 9.80 2.44 47.72
N VAL A 720 9.63 1.18 48.10
CA VAL A 720 8.91 0.20 47.28
C VAL A 720 7.45 0.62 47.06
N GLU A 721 6.76 1.08 48.10
CA GLU A 721 5.38 1.58 48.01
C GLU A 721 5.28 2.80 47.07
N LYS A 722 6.14 3.80 47.25
CA LYS A 722 6.13 5.01 46.40
C LYS A 722 6.39 4.65 44.93
N VAL A 723 7.34 3.76 44.66
CA VAL A 723 7.67 3.28 43.31
C VAL A 723 6.46 2.62 42.65
N ILE A 724 5.89 1.62 43.31
CA ILE A 724 4.77 0.84 42.78
C ILE A 724 3.56 1.73 42.58
N MET A 725 3.29 2.67 43.48
CA MET A 725 2.10 3.52 43.42
C MET A 725 2.23 4.67 42.43
N GLU A 726 3.38 5.33 42.35
CA GLU A 726 3.51 6.60 41.63
C GLU A 726 4.21 6.53 40.27
N THR A 727 4.88 5.43 39.93
CA THR A 727 5.63 5.32 38.66
C THR A 727 5.12 4.19 37.76
N GLU A 728 5.29 4.36 36.45
CA GLU A 728 4.92 3.35 35.44
C GLU A 728 6.11 2.51 34.96
N THR A 729 7.33 2.85 35.38
CA THR A 729 8.58 2.25 34.88
C THR A 729 8.97 0.96 35.61
N PHE A 730 8.75 0.87 36.92
CA PHE A 730 9.18 -0.26 37.76
C PHE A 730 8.13 -1.38 37.83
N LEU A 731 8.05 -2.20 36.78
CA LEU A 731 7.03 -3.24 36.62
C LEU A 731 7.55 -4.69 36.76
N ASP A 732 8.82 -4.89 37.13
CA ASP A 732 9.52 -6.17 37.23
C ASP A 732 9.53 -6.74 38.66
N ILE A 733 8.38 -7.25 39.12
CA ILE A 733 8.25 -7.75 40.50
C ILE A 733 9.14 -8.94 40.86
N GLN A 734 9.75 -9.62 39.90
CA GLN A 734 10.63 -10.78 40.16
C GLN A 734 11.87 -10.47 41.01
N HIS A 735 12.27 -9.19 41.08
CA HIS A 735 13.40 -8.74 41.89
C HIS A 735 13.01 -8.21 43.28
N LEU A 736 11.70 -8.14 43.58
CA LEU A 736 11.24 -7.74 44.92
C LEU A 736 11.51 -8.86 45.94
N PRO A 737 11.86 -8.51 47.18
CA PRO A 737 11.86 -9.47 48.28
C PRO A 737 10.51 -10.18 48.43
N LYS A 738 10.53 -11.47 48.76
CA LYS A 738 9.34 -12.33 48.85
C LYS A 738 8.25 -11.79 49.78
N GLU A 739 8.65 -11.04 50.81
CA GLU A 739 7.74 -10.39 51.75
C GLU A 739 6.78 -9.42 51.05
N TYR A 740 7.26 -8.62 50.09
CA TYR A 740 6.43 -7.69 49.30
C TYR A 740 5.54 -8.41 48.29
N LEU A 741 5.99 -9.55 47.77
CA LEU A 741 5.16 -10.40 46.90
C LEU A 741 3.95 -10.98 47.64
N SER A 742 3.95 -10.95 48.98
CA SER A 742 2.83 -11.38 49.81
C SER A 742 1.96 -10.21 50.28
N ASP A 743 2.35 -8.95 50.01
CA ASP A 743 1.55 -7.78 50.34
C ASP A 743 0.45 -7.56 49.29
N LYS A 744 -0.79 -7.83 49.70
CA LYS A 744 -1.98 -7.72 48.85
C LYS A 744 -2.15 -6.32 48.24
N ILE A 745 -1.92 -5.25 49.00
CA ILE A 745 -2.18 -3.88 48.52
C ILE A 745 -1.18 -3.52 47.43
N LEU A 746 0.10 -3.81 47.67
CA LEU A 746 1.16 -3.55 46.70
C LEU A 746 0.97 -4.36 45.41
N MET A 747 0.73 -5.66 45.53
CA MET A 747 0.60 -6.53 44.37
C MET A 747 -0.66 -6.23 43.54
N LYS A 748 -1.75 -5.81 44.18
CA LYS A 748 -2.94 -5.31 43.47
C LYS A 748 -2.60 -4.08 42.62
N ALA A 749 -1.88 -3.11 43.18
CA ALA A 749 -1.46 -1.91 42.46
C ALA A 749 -0.51 -2.25 41.29
N THR A 750 0.46 -3.14 41.52
CA THR A 750 1.37 -3.61 40.45
C THR A 750 0.62 -4.29 39.32
N ILE A 751 -0.31 -5.19 39.62
CA ILE A 751 -1.09 -5.91 38.62
C ILE A 751 -1.92 -4.96 37.75
N LEU A 752 -2.54 -3.95 38.36
CA LEU A 752 -3.33 -2.96 37.61
C LEU A 752 -2.47 -2.18 36.60
N LYS A 753 -1.17 -1.99 36.87
CA LYS A 753 -0.22 -1.37 35.95
C LYS A 753 0.37 -2.36 34.94
N ASN A 754 0.67 -3.58 35.37
CA ASN A 754 1.24 -4.65 34.54
C ASN A 754 0.55 -5.99 34.80
N GLY A 755 -0.43 -6.33 33.96
CA GLY A 755 -1.15 -7.59 34.09
C GLY A 755 -0.28 -8.83 33.95
N GLN A 756 0.90 -8.73 33.32
CA GLN A 756 1.84 -9.86 33.17
C GLN A 756 2.54 -10.25 34.48
N ALA A 757 2.36 -9.48 35.56
CA ALA A 757 2.92 -9.78 36.87
C ALA A 757 2.19 -10.93 37.61
N TYR A 758 0.91 -11.18 37.29
CA TYR A 758 0.07 -12.16 38.00
C TYR A 758 0.69 -13.58 38.15
N PRO A 759 1.30 -14.19 37.11
CA PRO A 759 1.97 -15.50 37.23
C PRO A 759 3.05 -15.58 38.31
N LEU A 760 3.67 -14.45 38.67
CA LEU A 760 4.82 -14.39 39.59
C LEU A 760 4.39 -14.31 41.05
N LEU A 761 3.10 -14.08 41.33
CA LEU A 761 2.59 -14.01 42.70
C LEU A 761 2.63 -15.38 43.42
N PRO A 762 2.78 -15.39 44.76
CA PRO A 762 2.61 -16.60 45.55
C PRO A 762 1.16 -17.12 45.44
N ASP A 763 0.99 -18.44 45.63
CA ASP A 763 -0.31 -19.09 45.48
C ASP A 763 -1.38 -18.52 46.43
N GLU A 764 -0.99 -18.06 47.61
CA GLU A 764 -1.87 -17.39 48.57
C GLU A 764 -2.57 -16.17 47.95
N LEU A 765 -1.84 -15.28 47.29
CA LEU A 765 -2.41 -14.11 46.61
C LEU A 765 -3.09 -14.45 45.29
N LYS A 766 -2.64 -15.48 44.56
CA LYS A 766 -3.35 -15.97 43.37
C LYS A 766 -4.75 -16.50 43.68
N ASN A 767 -4.98 -16.96 44.91
CA ASN A 767 -6.28 -17.39 45.41
C ASN A 767 -7.11 -16.24 46.01
N ASP A 768 -6.58 -15.02 46.11
CA ASP A 768 -7.34 -13.85 46.60
C ASP A 768 -8.28 -13.29 45.52
N LEU A 769 -9.52 -13.00 45.93
CA LEU A 769 -10.58 -12.54 45.03
C LEU A 769 -10.27 -11.18 44.41
N GLU A 770 -9.77 -10.22 45.19
CA GLU A 770 -9.50 -8.88 44.68
C GLU A 770 -8.28 -8.86 43.75
N ILE A 771 -7.29 -9.71 44.02
CA ILE A 771 -6.12 -9.87 43.16
C ILE A 771 -6.51 -10.51 41.83
N ALA A 772 -7.33 -11.56 41.85
CA ALA A 772 -7.87 -12.18 40.64
C ALA A 772 -8.70 -11.19 39.80
N GLU A 773 -9.54 -10.39 40.46
CA GLU A 773 -10.30 -9.32 39.80
C GLU A 773 -9.38 -8.30 39.13
N ALA A 774 -8.38 -7.79 39.87
CA ALA A 774 -7.40 -6.84 39.35
C ALA A 774 -6.61 -7.42 38.16
N ALA A 775 -6.25 -8.70 38.22
CA ALA A 775 -5.51 -9.39 37.17
C ALA A 775 -6.31 -9.46 35.87
N ILE A 776 -7.58 -9.82 35.95
CA ILE A 776 -8.49 -9.82 34.79
C ILE A 776 -8.71 -8.40 34.28
N ARG A 777 -8.93 -7.45 35.19
CA ARG A 777 -9.12 -6.03 34.84
C ARG A 777 -7.89 -5.43 34.20
N SER A 778 -6.69 -5.96 34.41
CA SER A 778 -5.48 -5.50 33.73
C SER A 778 -5.28 -6.19 32.38
N SER A 779 -5.50 -7.51 32.34
CA SER A 779 -5.40 -8.32 31.11
C SER A 779 -6.38 -9.49 31.19
N SER A 780 -7.34 -9.55 30.26
CA SER A 780 -8.33 -10.63 30.19
C SER A 780 -7.69 -12.03 30.12
N LYS A 781 -6.51 -12.13 29.51
CA LYS A 781 -5.72 -13.38 29.38
C LYS A 781 -5.35 -14.00 30.73
N ASN A 782 -5.31 -13.22 31.81
CA ASN A 782 -5.00 -13.72 33.16
C ASN A 782 -6.06 -14.67 33.71
N TYR A 783 -7.27 -14.69 33.15
CA TYR A 783 -8.30 -15.67 33.51
C TYR A 783 -7.79 -17.12 33.38
N ASN A 784 -7.02 -17.41 32.33
CA ASN A 784 -6.45 -18.75 32.11
C ASN A 784 -5.41 -19.16 33.16
N LEU A 785 -4.88 -18.20 33.89
CA LEU A 785 -3.88 -18.39 34.95
C LEU A 785 -4.54 -18.48 36.33
N LEU A 786 -5.83 -18.18 36.46
CA LEU A 786 -6.53 -18.28 37.75
C LEU A 786 -6.57 -19.74 38.26
N PRO A 787 -6.45 -19.96 39.58
CA PRO A 787 -6.67 -21.27 40.18
C PRO A 787 -8.10 -21.75 39.90
N LYS A 788 -8.30 -23.07 39.83
CA LYS A 788 -9.58 -23.68 39.41
C LYS A 788 -10.77 -23.11 40.18
N GLN A 789 -10.66 -22.97 41.50
CA GLN A 789 -11.73 -22.47 42.36
C GLN A 789 -12.20 -21.06 41.99
N LEU A 790 -11.30 -20.18 41.52
CA LEU A 790 -11.63 -18.81 41.10
C LEU A 790 -12.07 -18.76 39.65
N ARG A 791 -11.40 -19.53 38.78
CA ARG A 791 -11.79 -19.69 37.38
C ARG A 791 -13.23 -20.19 37.27
N ASP A 792 -13.62 -21.09 38.18
CA ASP A 792 -14.94 -21.67 38.23
C ASP A 792 -16.02 -20.70 38.76
N ARG A 793 -15.63 -19.50 39.23
CA ARG A 793 -16.59 -18.47 39.64
C ARG A 793 -17.10 -17.71 38.43
N ARG A 794 -18.43 -17.70 38.32
CA ARG A 794 -19.20 -16.97 37.33
C ARG A 794 -18.76 -15.53 37.14
N GLU A 795 -18.64 -14.79 38.23
CA GLU A 795 -18.28 -13.37 38.24
C GLU A 795 -16.96 -13.08 37.52
N PHE A 796 -15.93 -13.93 37.68
CA PHE A 796 -14.62 -13.75 37.06
C PHE A 796 -14.61 -14.13 35.59
N PHE A 797 -15.32 -15.19 35.22
CA PHE A 797 -15.48 -15.55 33.81
C PHE A 797 -16.14 -14.40 33.04
N LEU A 798 -17.28 -13.92 33.55
CA LEU A 798 -18.00 -12.80 32.94
C LEU A 798 -17.07 -11.58 32.85
N LEU A 799 -16.45 -11.17 33.97
CA LEU A 799 -15.51 -10.05 33.98
C LEU A 799 -14.40 -10.21 32.92
N ALA A 800 -13.85 -11.40 32.75
CA ALA A 800 -12.83 -11.64 31.75
C ALA A 800 -13.36 -11.49 30.32
N VAL A 801 -14.56 -12.00 30.06
CA VAL A 801 -15.25 -11.82 28.78
C VAL A 801 -15.49 -10.35 28.48
N SER A 802 -16.00 -9.54 29.43
CA SER A 802 -16.19 -8.09 29.22
C SER A 802 -14.87 -7.34 28.94
N ARG A 803 -13.73 -7.84 29.44
CA ARG A 803 -12.40 -7.29 29.16
C ARG A 803 -11.78 -7.84 27.86
N GLY A 804 -12.50 -8.66 27.10
CA GLY A 804 -12.05 -9.24 25.84
C GLY A 804 -11.29 -10.55 26.00
N LEU A 805 -11.73 -11.46 26.89
CA LEU A 805 -11.28 -12.85 26.92
C LEU A 805 -11.90 -13.61 25.74
N ILE A 806 -11.05 -14.27 24.97
CA ILE A 806 -11.43 -14.87 23.67
C ILE A 806 -11.18 -16.38 23.62
N TYR A 807 -10.45 -16.90 24.60
CA TYR A 807 -9.96 -18.26 24.64
C TYR A 807 -9.80 -18.70 26.09
N VAL A 808 -10.41 -19.84 26.44
CA VAL A 808 -10.23 -20.49 27.73
C VAL A 808 -9.46 -21.79 27.54
N GLU A 809 -8.33 -21.94 28.22
CA GLU A 809 -7.45 -23.10 28.06
C GLU A 809 -8.01 -24.40 28.65
N LYS A 810 -8.86 -24.30 29.67
CA LYS A 810 -9.44 -25.45 30.37
C LYS A 810 -10.97 -25.38 30.30
N PRO A 811 -11.68 -26.52 30.19
CA PRO A 811 -13.12 -26.53 30.22
C PRO A 811 -13.62 -25.88 31.52
N PHE A 812 -14.54 -24.93 31.38
CA PHE A 812 -15.22 -24.26 32.47
C PHE A 812 -16.71 -24.57 32.35
N HIS A 813 -17.32 -25.05 33.44
CA HIS A 813 -18.70 -25.50 33.45
C HIS A 813 -19.56 -24.49 34.19
N MET A 814 -20.45 -23.81 33.46
CA MET A 814 -21.38 -22.85 34.04
C MET A 814 -22.70 -22.89 33.29
N ALA A 815 -23.81 -22.96 34.04
CA ALA A 815 -25.13 -22.82 33.45
C ALA A 815 -25.37 -21.35 33.03
N PRO A 816 -25.90 -21.09 31.83
CA PRO A 816 -26.40 -19.77 31.46
C PRO A 816 -27.47 -19.30 32.45
N GLN A 817 -27.46 -18.01 32.82
CA GLN A 817 -28.60 -17.39 33.51
C GLN A 817 -29.17 -16.28 32.63
N SER A 818 -30.46 -15.99 32.83
CA SER A 818 -31.21 -15.03 32.04
C SER A 818 -30.73 -13.58 32.21
N ASP A 819 -30.04 -13.27 33.30
CA ASP A 819 -29.54 -11.94 33.68
C ASP A 819 -28.06 -11.71 33.31
N ASP A 820 -27.41 -12.64 32.62
CA ASP A 820 -26.08 -12.40 32.08
C ASP A 820 -26.08 -11.31 31.02
N TYR A 821 -25.10 -10.40 31.09
CA TYR A 821 -24.89 -9.38 30.06
C TYR A 821 -24.29 -9.93 28.75
N VAL A 822 -24.03 -11.25 28.69
CA VAL A 822 -23.54 -11.97 27.51
C VAL A 822 -24.59 -12.98 27.05
N LYS A 823 -24.73 -13.17 25.74
CA LYS A 823 -25.63 -14.19 25.19
C LYS A 823 -24.94 -15.54 25.17
N TRP A 824 -25.65 -16.56 25.61
CA TRP A 824 -25.22 -17.95 25.52
C TRP A 824 -26.00 -18.67 24.43
N GLU A 825 -25.33 -19.56 23.72
CA GLU A 825 -25.94 -20.54 22.82
C GLU A 825 -25.51 -21.94 23.27
N ILE A 826 -26.48 -22.82 23.46
CA ILE A 826 -26.22 -24.22 23.82
C ILE A 826 -25.74 -24.94 22.56
N PHE A 827 -24.49 -25.41 22.58
CA PHE A 827 -23.83 -26.06 21.46
C PHE A 827 -24.04 -27.58 21.44
N SER A 828 -24.18 -28.22 22.61
CA SER A 828 -24.62 -29.61 22.71
C SER A 828 -25.28 -29.89 24.06
N ASP A 829 -26.39 -30.64 24.03
CA ASP A 829 -27.11 -31.13 25.21
C ASP A 829 -27.03 -32.67 25.22
N SER A 830 -26.06 -33.21 25.94
CA SER A 830 -25.94 -34.65 26.20
C SER A 830 -26.30 -34.92 27.65
N SER A 831 -26.82 -36.11 27.97
CA SER A 831 -27.35 -36.47 29.30
C SER A 831 -26.38 -36.33 30.48
N SER A 832 -25.11 -36.00 30.24
CA SER A 832 -24.08 -35.78 31.26
C SER A 832 -23.49 -34.36 31.27
N GLU A 833 -23.56 -33.58 30.19
CA GLU A 833 -22.96 -32.23 30.11
C GLU A 833 -23.69 -31.31 29.12
N ILE A 834 -23.98 -30.09 29.58
CA ILE A 834 -24.47 -28.98 28.75
C ILE A 834 -23.26 -28.15 28.32
N VAL A 835 -22.97 -28.13 27.02
CA VAL A 835 -21.89 -27.32 26.44
C VAL A 835 -22.49 -26.04 25.88
N VAL A 836 -22.03 -24.89 26.37
CA VAL A 836 -22.52 -23.56 25.98
C VAL A 836 -21.39 -22.72 25.40
N ARG A 837 -21.68 -22.00 24.31
CA ARG A 837 -20.77 -21.04 23.67
C ARG A 837 -21.30 -19.62 23.86
N LEU A 838 -20.37 -18.68 24.06
CA LEU A 838 -20.66 -17.24 24.08
C LEU A 838 -20.96 -16.76 22.65
N VAL A 839 -22.05 -16.01 22.44
CA VAL A 839 -22.52 -15.52 21.12
C VAL A 839 -22.17 -14.05 20.89
#